data_AF-A0AAV1IUB1-F1
#
_entry.id   AF-A0AAV1IUB1-F1
#
_cell.length_a   1.000
_cell.length_b   1.000
_cell.length_c   1.000
_cell.angle_alpha   90.00
_cell.angle_beta   90.00
_cell.angle_gamma   90.00
#
_symmetry.space_group_name_H-M   'P 1'
#
loop_
_entity.id
_entity.type
_entity.pdbx_description
1 polymer ?
#
loop_
_entity_poly.entity_id
_entity_poly.type
_entity_poly.pdbx_seq_one_letter_code
_entity_poly.pdbx_strand_id
1 'polypeptide(L)'
;MEEEKSKDELKDWKVYEALRESEMDPDLGNDIVTALRSDLAGLQYKRDKLISENSDLKNQMLSRDQRILEQQVEIDHLREQNARQNAIISSLKKKIQDLEEINRSFQTSQGRSELTVQTLQRDNRYCEEKIKDLEKKLRSLELDCHNEEQQKENARCQFHDLIRRLSVALDVEFCDTTHTHSPESLIIKAAELVQDITRLKNRCMNTTENLSTIEQDLRSCRDSLDRANADKEILQRQLSSQLLDMERLKQEKESLAVSNRVLDRELHEAREKLSHCSKNLNVVTDNVNQNESMIIQLKEDLRHRDEKYQRLQTEFRNTMESIAILLSLPTRFVEAHESTIKDRIREILSDNKDRSVQLEALRDKLNLESQQLGRTAHMHDQASTRVRILEDERNMLEAKVHKLESELNALELSRDGLRKDKANFVAFLERLSRTLNMDELTQDIGIDLHTESIMHRAEQLARLESDKIVDKTAVVYQLQRRIRILREQLQRKDLHLDLLRRKLSVQITSLERARKIEELQKKLDEAELLRTRYNRKVSVLKDQVRATGETFEQERTSTEHQISVLRDDLARAKEALVECQRREAQLQSFRHSIAKLLGILVPSSVSDFEMVSRLQKLIDAHHDFTIVSRRYDDPALLRASSRSPPPSRCRTRTPDRSLRYDDSGYADPAFDLEDDLYKARPAL
;
A
#
# COMPACT_ATOMS: atom_id res chain seq x y z
N MET A 1 -40.48 82.74 -93.03
CA MET A 1 -41.59 81.76 -93.17
C MET A 1 -42.15 81.36 -91.80
N GLU A 2 -42.56 82.33 -90.97
CA GLU A 2 -43.31 82.02 -89.74
C GLU A 2 -44.31 83.15 -89.40
N GLU A 3 -43.95 84.42 -89.61
CA GLU A 3 -44.94 85.52 -89.59
C GLU A 3 -45.89 85.52 -90.80
N GLU A 4 -45.37 85.31 -92.03
CA GLU A 4 -46.22 85.19 -93.24
C GLU A 4 -47.08 83.92 -93.21
N LYS A 5 -46.50 82.82 -92.71
CA LYS A 5 -47.18 81.52 -92.57
C LYS A 5 -48.37 81.53 -91.60
N SER A 6 -48.56 82.64 -90.86
CA SER A 6 -49.72 82.91 -90.01
C SER A 6 -50.76 83.86 -90.64
N LYS A 7 -50.56 84.34 -91.88
CA LYS A 7 -51.41 85.33 -92.56
C LYS A 7 -52.04 84.87 -93.87
N ASP A 8 -51.50 83.83 -94.48
CA ASP A 8 -52.00 83.23 -95.72
C ASP A 8 -53.22 82.32 -95.42
N GLU A 9 -53.11 81.00 -95.59
CA GLU A 9 -54.26 80.17 -95.99
C GLU A 9 -55.38 79.93 -94.95
N LEU A 10 -55.27 80.42 -93.71
CA LEU A 10 -56.44 80.55 -92.81
C LEU A 10 -57.36 81.71 -93.20
N LYS A 11 -56.90 82.63 -94.08
CA LYS A 11 -57.77 83.51 -94.87
C LYS A 11 -58.32 82.77 -96.08
N ASP A 12 -57.52 81.97 -96.77
CA ASP A 12 -57.96 81.27 -97.98
C ASP A 12 -59.08 80.26 -97.69
N TRP A 13 -59.10 79.63 -96.51
CA TRP A 13 -60.26 78.83 -96.09
C TRP A 13 -61.55 79.65 -95.86
N LYS A 14 -61.47 80.97 -95.69
CA LYS A 14 -62.62 81.90 -95.77
C LYS A 14 -62.94 82.35 -97.19
N VAL A 15 -61.95 82.40 -98.09
CA VAL A 15 -62.18 82.66 -99.52
C VAL A 15 -62.87 81.45 -100.18
N TYR A 16 -62.50 80.23 -99.77
CA TYR A 16 -63.11 78.96 -100.18
C TYR A 16 -64.61 78.88 -99.87
N GLU A 17 -65.09 79.49 -98.78
CA GLU A 17 -66.52 79.59 -98.48
C GLU A 17 -67.25 80.71 -99.24
N ALA A 18 -66.59 81.85 -99.52
CA ALA A 18 -67.25 83.04 -100.07
C ALA A 18 -67.34 83.08 -101.60
N LEU A 19 -66.47 82.39 -102.34
CA LEU A 19 -66.58 82.22 -103.81
C LEU A 19 -67.78 81.34 -104.24
N ARG A 20 -68.65 80.96 -103.31
CA ARG A 20 -69.79 80.07 -103.50
C ARG A 20 -71.12 80.78 -103.80
N GLU A 21 -71.18 82.11 -103.67
CA GLU A 21 -72.43 82.90 -103.81
C GLU A 21 -72.41 83.92 -104.98
N SER A 22 -72.01 83.50 -106.19
CA SER A 22 -72.42 84.15 -107.47
C SER A 22 -72.17 83.24 -108.69
N GLU A 23 -72.99 83.38 -109.75
CA GLU A 23 -73.02 82.59 -111.01
C GLU A 23 -72.08 83.18 -112.10
N MET A 24 -71.87 82.65 -113.33
CA MET A 24 -72.49 81.65 -114.25
C MET A 24 -71.35 81.10 -115.19
N ASP A 25 -71.44 80.25 -116.24
CA ASP A 25 -72.44 79.58 -117.10
C ASP A 25 -71.78 78.31 -117.78
N PRO A 26 -72.48 77.25 -118.27
CA PRO A 26 -71.84 75.92 -118.42
C PRO A 26 -71.62 75.29 -119.82
N ASP A 27 -72.31 75.65 -120.91
CA ASP A 27 -72.45 74.71 -122.08
C ASP A 27 -71.21 74.57 -122.99
N LEU A 28 -70.08 75.19 -122.62
CA LEU A 28 -68.76 74.91 -123.24
C LEU A 28 -68.12 73.60 -122.71
N GLY A 29 -68.74 72.94 -121.72
CA GLY A 29 -68.09 71.98 -120.83
C GLY A 29 -67.72 70.60 -121.38
N ASN A 30 -68.31 70.12 -122.49
CA ASN A 30 -68.18 68.69 -122.85
C ASN A 30 -66.91 68.32 -123.64
N ASP A 31 -66.48 69.16 -124.59
CA ASP A 31 -65.16 68.99 -125.22
C ASP A 31 -64.03 69.23 -124.21
N ILE A 32 -64.26 70.17 -123.28
CA ILE A 32 -63.41 70.40 -122.10
C ILE A 32 -63.25 69.10 -121.30
N VAL A 33 -64.32 68.32 -121.03
CA VAL A 33 -64.21 67.03 -120.31
C VAL A 33 -63.33 66.01 -121.04
N THR A 34 -63.34 65.96 -122.38
CA THR A 34 -62.53 64.97 -123.11
C THR A 34 -61.06 65.41 -123.20
N ALA A 35 -60.79 66.70 -123.42
CA ALA A 35 -59.45 67.26 -123.31
C ALA A 35 -58.88 67.04 -121.90
N LEU A 36 -59.64 67.39 -120.85
CA LEU A 36 -59.27 67.17 -119.46
C LEU A 36 -59.02 65.69 -119.12
N ARG A 37 -59.64 64.72 -119.79
CA ARG A 37 -59.33 63.29 -119.60
C ARG A 37 -57.99 62.89 -120.21
N SER A 38 -57.67 63.40 -121.40
CA SER A 38 -56.34 63.23 -122.01
C SER A 38 -55.27 63.88 -121.14
N ASP A 39 -55.51 65.10 -120.69
CA ASP A 39 -54.61 65.84 -119.82
C ASP A 39 -54.48 65.18 -118.45
N LEU A 40 -55.57 64.64 -117.87
CA LEU A 40 -55.53 63.86 -116.63
C LEU A 40 -54.67 62.60 -116.78
N ALA A 41 -54.77 61.88 -117.90
CA ALA A 41 -53.94 60.71 -118.17
C ALA A 41 -52.45 61.09 -118.36
N GLY A 42 -52.18 62.17 -119.10
CA GLY A 42 -50.84 62.73 -119.26
C GLY A 42 -50.25 63.21 -117.93
N LEU A 43 -51.06 63.85 -117.08
CA LEU A 43 -50.71 64.28 -115.72
C LEU A 43 -50.53 63.11 -114.76
N GLN A 44 -51.27 62.00 -114.91
CA GLN A 44 -51.08 60.78 -114.13
C GLN A 44 -49.79 60.06 -114.51
N TYR A 45 -49.50 59.89 -115.81
CA TYR A 45 -48.19 59.37 -116.24
C TYR A 45 -47.04 60.27 -115.78
N LYS A 46 -47.20 61.60 -115.90
CA LYS A 46 -46.23 62.59 -115.40
C LYS A 46 -46.08 62.52 -113.88
N ARG A 47 -47.17 62.34 -113.12
CA ARG A 47 -47.16 62.11 -111.67
C ARG A 47 -46.39 60.84 -111.32
N ASP A 48 -46.67 59.71 -111.98
CA ASP A 48 -46.06 58.43 -111.62
C ASP A 48 -44.59 58.36 -112.03
N LYS A 49 -44.25 58.97 -113.17
CA LYS A 49 -42.86 59.23 -113.55
C LYS A 49 -42.16 60.12 -112.51
N LEU A 50 -42.77 61.24 -112.10
CA LEU A 50 -42.23 62.11 -111.05
C LEU A 50 -42.15 61.42 -109.69
N ILE A 51 -43.03 60.46 -109.36
CA ILE A 51 -42.97 59.66 -108.13
C ILE A 51 -41.80 58.68 -108.19
N SER A 52 -41.57 58.01 -109.32
CA SER A 52 -40.37 57.17 -109.51
C SER A 52 -39.10 58.01 -109.44
N GLU A 53 -39.04 59.14 -110.15
CA GLU A 53 -37.90 60.07 -110.11
C GLU A 53 -37.68 60.62 -108.70
N ASN A 54 -38.74 60.92 -107.92
CA ASN A 54 -38.65 61.35 -106.51
C ASN A 54 -38.20 60.20 -105.58
N SER A 55 -38.62 58.96 -105.83
CA SER A 55 -38.15 57.76 -105.14
C SER A 55 -36.65 57.53 -105.40
N ASP A 56 -36.23 57.57 -106.67
CA ASP A 56 -34.84 57.36 -107.06
C ASP A 56 -33.95 58.51 -106.59
N LEU A 57 -34.44 59.76 -106.61
CA LEU A 57 -33.77 60.90 -105.99
C LEU A 57 -33.68 60.76 -104.47
N LYS A 58 -34.70 60.22 -103.77
CA LYS A 58 -34.63 59.92 -102.33
C LYS A 58 -33.62 58.83 -102.01
N ASN A 59 -33.57 57.76 -102.79
CA ASN A 59 -32.59 56.69 -102.61
C ASN A 59 -31.16 57.19 -102.90
N GLN A 60 -31.00 58.03 -103.93
CA GLN A 60 -29.74 58.74 -104.20
C GLN A 60 -29.38 59.76 -103.11
N MET A 61 -30.35 60.42 -102.48
CA MET A 61 -30.12 61.30 -101.33
C MET A 61 -29.66 60.49 -100.13
N LEU A 62 -30.38 59.44 -99.73
CA LEU A 62 -29.98 58.56 -98.61
C LEU A 62 -28.59 57.93 -98.83
N SER A 63 -28.25 57.55 -100.07
CA SER A 63 -26.91 57.07 -100.42
C SER A 63 -25.85 58.18 -100.35
N ARG A 64 -26.18 59.41 -100.74
CA ARG A 64 -25.32 60.60 -100.54
C ARG A 64 -25.16 60.93 -99.07
N ASP A 65 -26.23 60.88 -98.27
CA ASP A 65 -26.25 61.21 -96.85
C ASP A 65 -25.44 60.18 -96.03
N GLN A 66 -25.57 58.89 -96.34
CA GLN A 66 -24.72 57.83 -95.78
C GLN A 66 -23.25 58.05 -96.14
N ARG A 67 -22.94 58.39 -97.39
CA ARG A 67 -21.58 58.69 -97.84
C ARG A 67 -21.03 59.97 -97.20
N ILE A 68 -21.87 60.99 -96.97
CA ILE A 68 -21.52 62.21 -96.24
C ILE A 68 -21.23 61.85 -94.77
N LEU A 69 -21.97 60.93 -94.16
CA LEU A 69 -21.72 60.47 -92.79
C LEU A 69 -20.39 59.71 -92.67
N GLU A 70 -20.12 58.80 -93.61
CA GLU A 70 -18.83 58.08 -93.71
C GLU A 70 -17.67 59.04 -93.92
N GLN A 71 -17.81 59.99 -94.84
CA GLN A 71 -16.82 61.05 -95.07
C GLN A 71 -16.68 61.99 -93.87
N GLN A 72 -17.75 62.23 -93.09
CA GLN A 72 -17.68 63.03 -91.87
C GLN A 72 -16.91 62.30 -90.76
N VAL A 73 -17.11 60.98 -90.60
CA VAL A 73 -16.32 60.15 -89.67
C VAL A 73 -14.86 60.07 -90.12
N GLU A 74 -14.57 59.96 -91.41
CA GLU A 74 -13.20 60.02 -91.94
C GLU A 74 -12.58 61.40 -91.72
N ILE A 75 -13.32 62.48 -91.97
CA ILE A 75 -12.91 63.86 -91.68
C ILE A 75 -12.63 64.06 -90.18
N ASP A 76 -13.44 63.50 -89.28
CA ASP A 76 -13.24 63.64 -87.84
C ASP A 76 -12.11 62.76 -87.31
N HIS A 77 -11.88 61.58 -87.89
CA HIS A 77 -10.68 60.78 -87.60
C HIS A 77 -9.40 61.48 -88.11
N LEU A 78 -9.44 62.05 -89.32
CA LEU A 78 -8.35 62.86 -89.86
C LEU A 78 -8.14 64.15 -89.06
N ARG A 79 -9.20 64.81 -88.56
CA ARG A 79 -9.10 65.94 -87.62
C ARG A 79 -8.47 65.52 -86.30
N GLU A 80 -8.83 64.36 -85.75
CA GLU A 80 -8.21 63.86 -84.52
C GLU A 80 -6.74 63.49 -84.74
N GLN A 81 -6.41 62.81 -85.84
CA GLN A 81 -5.05 62.49 -86.22
C GLN A 81 -4.22 63.76 -86.46
N ASN A 82 -4.78 64.77 -87.13
CA ASN A 82 -4.18 66.08 -87.37
C ASN A 82 -4.03 66.87 -86.05
N ALA A 83 -4.98 66.78 -85.12
CA ALA A 83 -4.87 67.38 -83.78
C ALA A 83 -3.78 66.70 -82.93
N ARG A 84 -3.70 65.37 -82.94
CA ARG A 84 -2.63 64.59 -82.28
C ARG A 84 -1.27 64.90 -82.91
N GLN A 85 -1.19 64.95 -84.24
CA GLN A 85 0.01 65.38 -84.97
C GLN A 85 0.36 66.84 -84.65
N ASN A 86 -0.61 67.76 -84.55
CA ASN A 86 -0.37 69.16 -84.17
C ASN A 86 0.06 69.29 -82.71
N ALA A 87 -0.39 68.43 -81.80
CA ALA A 87 0.11 68.38 -80.42
C ALA A 87 1.57 67.87 -80.36
N ILE A 88 1.91 66.86 -81.16
CA ILE A 88 3.30 66.39 -81.32
C ILE A 88 4.16 67.45 -82.01
N ILE A 89 3.69 68.08 -83.08
CA ILE A 89 4.36 69.19 -83.79
C ILE A 89 4.46 70.41 -82.87
N SER A 90 3.51 70.68 -81.98
CA SER A 90 3.60 71.80 -81.03
C SER A 90 4.53 71.52 -79.87
N SER A 91 4.59 70.28 -79.37
CA SER A 91 5.57 69.88 -78.35
C SER A 91 6.98 69.75 -78.92
N LEU A 92 7.13 69.32 -80.19
CA LEU A 92 8.39 69.34 -80.91
C LEU A 92 8.80 70.76 -81.32
N LYS A 93 7.89 71.61 -81.81
CA LYS A 93 8.16 73.05 -82.05
C LYS A 93 8.53 73.75 -80.76
N LYS A 94 7.84 73.47 -79.64
CA LYS A 94 8.24 73.99 -78.34
C LYS A 94 9.62 73.46 -77.96
N LYS A 95 9.90 72.16 -78.06
CA LYS A 95 11.22 71.62 -77.73
C LYS A 95 12.33 72.12 -78.66
N ILE A 96 12.03 72.40 -79.92
CA ILE A 96 12.91 73.06 -80.89
C ILE A 96 13.09 74.53 -80.50
N GLN A 97 12.04 75.25 -80.09
CA GLN A 97 12.14 76.62 -79.58
C GLN A 97 12.92 76.68 -78.27
N ASP A 98 12.67 75.78 -77.32
CA ASP A 98 13.41 75.64 -76.07
C ASP A 98 14.90 75.35 -76.38
N LEU A 99 15.20 74.45 -77.34
CA LEU A 99 16.55 74.17 -77.81
C LEU A 99 17.17 75.31 -78.64
N GLU A 100 16.37 76.09 -79.36
CA GLU A 100 16.81 77.29 -80.10
C GLU A 100 17.01 78.47 -79.16
N GLU A 101 16.28 78.60 -78.06
CA GLU A 101 16.49 79.60 -77.02
C GLU A 101 17.67 79.20 -76.14
N ILE A 102 17.86 77.92 -75.86
CA ILE A 102 19.11 77.37 -75.29
C ILE A 102 20.27 77.59 -76.28
N ASN A 103 20.11 77.37 -77.58
CA ASN A 103 21.19 77.57 -78.56
C ASN A 103 21.43 79.06 -78.85
N ARG A 104 20.43 79.94 -78.84
CA ARG A 104 20.60 81.40 -78.97
C ARG A 104 21.16 82.01 -77.70
N SER A 105 20.77 81.53 -76.52
CA SER A 105 21.40 81.96 -75.25
C SER A 105 22.80 81.37 -75.10
N PHE A 106 23.06 80.15 -75.58
CA PHE A 106 24.40 79.59 -75.70
C PHE A 106 25.23 80.35 -76.73
N GLN A 107 24.71 80.70 -77.91
CA GLN A 107 25.42 81.54 -78.91
C GLN A 107 25.58 82.99 -78.44
N THR A 108 24.68 83.50 -77.59
CA THR A 108 24.84 84.82 -76.95
C THR A 108 25.87 84.74 -75.82
N SER A 109 25.92 83.63 -75.08
CA SER A 109 26.92 83.37 -74.03
C SER A 109 28.28 83.05 -74.64
N GLN A 110 28.31 82.32 -75.77
CA GLN A 110 29.48 82.02 -76.58
C GLN A 110 29.96 83.32 -77.22
N GLY A 111 29.12 84.07 -77.95
CA GLY A 111 29.48 85.38 -78.51
C GLY A 111 29.91 86.39 -77.44
N ARG A 112 29.31 86.39 -76.24
CA ARG A 112 29.81 87.17 -75.09
C ARG A 112 31.14 86.64 -74.58
N SER A 113 31.32 85.33 -74.46
CA SER A 113 32.56 84.72 -73.98
C SER A 113 33.68 84.73 -75.03
N GLU A 114 33.36 84.85 -76.33
CA GLU A 114 34.26 85.07 -77.45
C GLU A 114 34.60 86.55 -77.58
N LEU A 115 33.65 87.45 -77.33
CA LEU A 115 33.97 88.87 -77.18
C LEU A 115 34.82 89.10 -75.93
N THR A 116 34.52 88.40 -74.83
CA THR A 116 35.34 88.38 -73.61
C THR A 116 36.68 87.70 -73.85
N VAL A 117 36.78 86.61 -74.61
CA VAL A 117 38.06 85.97 -74.97
C VAL A 117 38.85 86.83 -75.95
N GLN A 118 38.22 87.52 -76.90
CA GLN A 118 38.90 88.48 -77.77
C GLN A 118 39.32 89.75 -77.01
N THR A 119 38.55 90.17 -76.01
CA THR A 119 38.90 91.29 -75.12
C THR A 119 40.05 90.84 -74.22
N LEU A 120 39.93 89.72 -73.50
CA LEU A 120 41.01 89.03 -72.80
C LEU A 120 42.20 88.66 -73.70
N GLN A 121 42.08 88.54 -75.03
CA GLN A 121 43.23 88.34 -75.95
C GLN A 121 43.82 89.67 -76.42
N ARG A 122 43.08 90.77 -76.43
CA ARG A 122 43.63 92.13 -76.61
C ARG A 122 44.28 92.58 -75.32
N ASP A 123 43.61 92.38 -74.19
CA ASP A 123 44.10 92.60 -72.84
C ASP A 123 45.24 91.64 -72.49
N ASN A 124 45.24 90.38 -72.93
CA ASN A 124 46.41 89.50 -72.76
C ASN A 124 47.55 89.87 -73.70
N ARG A 125 47.32 90.39 -74.91
CA ARG A 125 48.42 90.94 -75.73
C ARG A 125 48.96 92.26 -75.17
N TYR A 126 48.09 93.14 -74.70
CA TYR A 126 48.46 94.35 -73.96
C TYR A 126 49.15 93.99 -72.64
N CYS A 127 48.69 92.96 -71.93
CA CYS A 127 49.36 92.42 -70.76
C CYS A 127 50.62 91.64 -71.11
N GLU A 128 50.80 91.07 -72.31
CA GLU A 128 52.05 90.46 -72.76
C GLU A 128 53.09 91.53 -73.12
N GLU A 129 52.69 92.63 -73.76
CA GLU A 129 53.54 93.79 -74.01
C GLU A 129 53.85 94.53 -72.70
N LYS A 130 52.85 94.71 -71.84
CA LYS A 130 53.02 95.26 -70.49
C LYS A 130 53.72 94.28 -69.56
N ILE A 131 53.69 92.96 -69.80
CA ILE A 131 54.55 91.97 -69.13
C ILE A 131 55.96 92.13 -69.68
N LYS A 132 56.21 92.26 -70.98
CA LYS A 132 57.56 92.54 -71.51
C LYS A 132 58.15 93.86 -71.00
N ASP A 133 57.34 94.89 -70.82
CA ASP A 133 57.78 96.15 -70.20
C ASP A 133 57.82 96.08 -68.67
N LEU A 134 56.93 95.33 -68.03
CA LEU A 134 57.03 94.98 -66.61
C LEU A 134 58.15 93.98 -66.34
N GLU A 135 58.69 93.27 -67.32
CA GLU A 135 59.82 92.33 -67.29
C GLU A 135 61.13 93.06 -67.54
N LYS A 136 61.13 94.15 -68.33
CA LYS A 136 62.24 95.11 -68.35
C LYS A 136 62.32 95.83 -67.02
N LYS A 137 61.16 96.26 -66.50
CA LYS A 137 61.05 96.79 -65.13
C LYS A 137 61.26 95.73 -64.07
N LEU A 138 60.95 94.45 -64.33
CA LEU A 138 61.26 93.34 -63.43
C LEU A 138 62.78 93.21 -63.44
N ARG A 139 63.45 93.16 -64.58
CA ARG A 139 64.92 93.10 -64.66
C ARG A 139 65.64 94.29 -64.03
N SER A 140 65.07 95.50 -64.02
CA SER A 140 65.60 96.60 -63.20
C SER A 140 65.26 96.41 -61.71
N LEU A 141 64.01 96.08 -61.38
CA LEU A 141 63.57 95.80 -60.01
C LEU A 141 64.12 94.49 -59.44
N GLU A 142 64.72 93.61 -60.23
CA GLU A 142 65.42 92.37 -59.88
C GLU A 142 66.87 92.70 -59.57
N LEU A 143 67.46 93.70 -60.25
CA LEU A 143 68.75 94.26 -59.87
C LEU A 143 68.63 95.07 -58.58
N ASP A 144 67.59 95.91 -58.46
CA ASP A 144 67.28 96.65 -57.23
C ASP A 144 66.84 95.70 -56.11
N CYS A 145 65.97 94.71 -56.39
CA CYS A 145 65.66 93.65 -55.43
C CYS A 145 66.87 92.78 -55.14
N HIS A 146 67.87 92.58 -56.00
CA HIS A 146 69.04 91.78 -55.61
C HIS A 146 69.85 92.52 -54.53
N ASN A 147 69.95 93.85 -54.62
CA ASN A 147 70.56 94.69 -53.59
C ASN A 147 69.72 94.72 -52.29
N GLU A 148 68.40 94.86 -52.38
CA GLU A 148 67.50 94.84 -51.22
C GLU A 148 67.32 93.43 -50.62
N GLU A 149 67.40 92.39 -51.45
CA GLU A 149 67.28 90.98 -51.05
C GLU A 149 68.58 90.47 -50.44
N GLN A 150 69.74 90.99 -50.85
CA GLN A 150 70.99 90.80 -50.11
C GLN A 150 70.93 91.45 -48.71
N GLN A 151 70.30 92.62 -48.56
CA GLN A 151 70.07 93.23 -47.24
C GLN A 151 69.04 92.43 -46.41
N LYS A 152 67.90 92.06 -47.02
CA LYS A 152 66.84 91.24 -46.45
C LYS A 152 67.31 89.83 -46.10
N GLU A 153 68.28 89.25 -46.81
CA GLU A 153 68.82 87.92 -46.49
C GLU A 153 69.61 87.93 -45.20
N ASN A 154 70.44 88.96 -44.99
CA ASN A 154 71.13 89.17 -43.72
C ASN A 154 70.15 89.28 -42.53
N ALA A 155 68.92 89.76 -42.76
CA ALA A 155 67.84 89.73 -41.76
C ALA A 155 67.08 88.37 -41.73
N ARG A 156 66.84 87.73 -42.89
CA ARG A 156 66.13 86.45 -43.01
C ARG A 156 66.88 85.34 -42.29
N CYS A 157 68.20 85.23 -42.45
CA CYS A 157 69.01 84.21 -41.79
C CYS A 157 68.84 84.25 -40.25
N GLN A 158 68.73 85.45 -39.66
CA GLN A 158 68.52 85.62 -38.22
C GLN A 158 67.13 85.16 -37.78
N PHE A 159 66.10 85.47 -38.57
CA PHE A 159 64.72 85.07 -38.28
C PHE A 159 64.48 83.56 -38.54
N HIS A 160 65.15 83.00 -39.54
CA HIS A 160 65.03 81.60 -39.97
C HIS A 160 65.62 80.63 -38.92
N ASP A 161 66.75 80.97 -38.30
CA ASP A 161 67.32 80.15 -37.22
C ASP A 161 66.43 80.15 -35.95
N LEU A 162 65.67 81.22 -35.68
CA LEU A 162 64.67 81.23 -34.61
C LEU A 162 63.51 80.27 -34.92
N ILE A 163 62.96 80.31 -36.14
CA ILE A 163 61.87 79.41 -36.56
C ILE A 163 62.35 77.95 -36.54
N ARG A 164 63.55 77.67 -37.06
CA ARG A 164 64.16 76.32 -37.07
C ARG A 164 64.20 75.68 -35.68
N ARG A 165 64.60 76.44 -34.66
CA ARG A 165 64.65 75.97 -33.26
C ARG A 165 63.24 75.69 -32.70
N LEU A 166 62.21 76.41 -33.15
CA LEU A 166 60.82 76.21 -32.72
C LEU A 166 60.17 75.02 -33.42
N SER A 167 60.37 74.82 -34.73
CA SER A 167 59.84 73.65 -35.45
C SER A 167 60.39 72.34 -34.89
N VAL A 168 61.71 72.28 -34.66
CA VAL A 168 62.37 71.11 -34.02
C VAL A 168 61.86 70.86 -32.60
N ALA A 169 61.52 71.91 -31.84
CA ALA A 169 60.97 71.78 -30.49
C ALA A 169 59.48 71.37 -30.43
N LEU A 170 58.76 71.46 -31.55
CA LEU A 170 57.33 71.09 -31.67
C LEU A 170 57.11 69.81 -32.49
N ASP A 171 58.19 69.11 -32.86
CA ASP A 171 58.20 67.92 -33.74
C ASP A 171 57.47 68.16 -35.08
N VAL A 172 57.69 69.36 -35.64
CA VAL A 172 57.23 69.75 -36.99
C VAL A 172 58.45 69.72 -37.92
N GLU A 173 58.36 68.96 -39.00
CA GLU A 173 59.45 68.81 -39.98
C GLU A 173 59.95 70.20 -40.46
N PHE A 174 61.19 70.54 -40.10
CA PHE A 174 61.81 71.76 -40.58
C PHE A 174 62.52 71.50 -41.91
N CYS A 175 61.84 71.86 -43.00
CA CYS A 175 62.48 71.94 -44.30
C CYS A 175 63.32 73.23 -44.38
N ASP A 176 64.63 73.09 -44.65
CA ASP A 176 65.56 74.21 -44.95
C ASP A 176 65.22 74.97 -46.27
N THR A 177 64.03 74.78 -46.83
CA THR A 177 63.55 75.48 -48.03
C THR A 177 63.07 76.89 -47.66
N THR A 178 63.67 77.90 -48.26
CA THR A 178 63.85 79.21 -47.63
C THR A 178 62.64 80.18 -47.69
N HIS A 179 61.47 79.75 -48.17
CA HIS A 179 60.36 80.66 -48.52
C HIS A 179 58.95 80.30 -47.98
N THR A 180 58.74 79.22 -47.23
CA THR A 180 57.40 78.80 -46.76
C THR A 180 57.29 78.70 -45.23
N HIS A 181 57.70 79.76 -44.52
CA HIS A 181 57.72 79.81 -43.05
C HIS A 181 56.73 80.84 -42.51
N SER A 182 55.44 80.50 -42.50
CA SER A 182 54.47 81.25 -41.68
C SER A 182 54.52 80.72 -40.24
N PRO A 183 54.77 81.57 -39.22
CA PRO A 183 54.73 81.17 -37.81
C PRO A 183 53.31 80.73 -37.38
N GLU A 184 52.29 81.07 -38.17
CA GLU A 184 50.89 80.71 -37.94
C GLU A 184 50.65 79.19 -37.98
N SER A 185 51.41 78.44 -38.79
CA SER A 185 51.35 76.97 -38.81
C SER A 185 51.85 76.34 -37.49
N LEU A 186 52.93 76.88 -36.92
CA LEU A 186 53.44 76.47 -35.61
C LEU A 186 52.50 76.88 -34.47
N ILE A 187 51.85 78.04 -34.58
CA ILE A 187 50.83 78.51 -33.61
C ILE A 187 49.60 77.59 -33.64
N ILE A 188 49.09 77.24 -34.83
CA ILE A 188 48.00 76.29 -34.99
C ILE A 188 48.41 74.93 -34.40
N LYS A 189 49.61 74.43 -34.73
CA LYS A 189 50.07 73.14 -34.21
C LYS A 189 50.24 73.12 -32.70
N ALA A 190 50.75 74.19 -32.10
CA ALA A 190 50.82 74.34 -30.65
C ALA A 190 49.41 74.39 -30.00
N ALA A 191 48.44 75.04 -30.64
CA ALA A 191 47.05 75.08 -30.16
C ALA A 191 46.36 73.70 -30.24
N GLU A 192 46.56 72.95 -31.33
CA GLU A 192 46.14 71.55 -31.46
C GLU A 192 46.74 70.69 -30.35
N LEU A 193 48.05 70.74 -30.16
CA LEU A 193 48.76 69.97 -29.13
C LEU A 193 48.26 70.32 -27.71
N VAL A 194 47.99 71.59 -27.40
CA VAL A 194 47.36 71.98 -26.11
C VAL A 194 45.95 71.41 -25.97
N GLN A 195 45.15 71.39 -27.04
CA GLN A 195 43.81 70.80 -27.01
C GLN A 195 43.87 69.27 -26.84
N ASP A 196 44.79 68.59 -27.51
CA ASP A 196 44.95 67.14 -27.43
C ASP A 196 45.60 66.70 -26.12
N ILE A 197 46.57 67.44 -25.57
CA ILE A 197 47.06 67.25 -24.20
C ILE A 197 45.91 67.39 -23.20
N THR A 198 44.99 68.34 -23.41
CA THR A 198 43.80 68.50 -22.55
C THR A 198 42.84 67.30 -22.69
N ARG A 199 42.56 66.83 -23.92
CA ARG A 199 41.75 65.63 -24.18
C ARG A 199 42.37 64.38 -23.56
N LEU A 200 43.67 64.17 -23.75
CA LEU A 200 44.41 63.02 -23.24
C LEU A 200 44.51 63.05 -21.70
N LYS A 201 44.72 64.22 -21.10
CA LYS A 201 44.69 64.40 -19.64
C LYS A 201 43.32 64.02 -19.07
N ASN A 202 42.23 64.50 -19.67
CA ASN A 202 40.88 64.14 -19.24
C ASN A 202 40.59 62.64 -19.44
N ARG A 203 41.01 62.05 -20.57
CA ARG A 203 40.87 60.60 -20.81
C ARG A 203 41.65 59.76 -19.80
N CYS A 204 42.91 60.13 -19.54
CA CYS A 204 43.77 59.49 -18.55
C CYS A 204 43.15 59.56 -17.15
N MET A 205 42.73 60.76 -16.73
CA MET A 205 42.05 61.04 -15.47
C MET A 205 40.79 60.18 -15.28
N ASN A 206 39.98 60.00 -16.32
CA ASN A 206 38.79 59.13 -16.30
C ASN A 206 39.16 57.64 -16.26
N THR A 207 40.20 57.20 -16.96
CA THR A 207 40.68 55.81 -16.86
C THR A 207 41.28 55.50 -15.48
N THR A 208 41.86 56.49 -14.79
CA THR A 208 42.40 56.33 -13.44
C THR A 208 41.30 56.18 -12.38
N GLU A 209 40.16 56.89 -12.52
CA GLU A 209 38.97 56.60 -11.71
C GLU A 209 38.46 55.20 -11.96
N ASN A 210 38.20 54.85 -13.22
CA ASN A 210 37.60 53.56 -13.56
C ASN A 210 38.47 52.40 -13.05
N LEU A 211 39.80 52.54 -13.12
CA LEU A 211 40.73 51.60 -12.49
C LEU A 211 40.60 51.61 -10.96
N SER A 212 40.59 52.77 -10.29
CA SER A 212 40.42 52.85 -8.83
C SER A 212 39.08 52.29 -8.33
N THR A 213 38.01 52.39 -9.11
CA THR A 213 36.70 51.82 -8.79
C THR A 213 36.75 50.31 -8.93
N ILE A 214 37.21 49.81 -10.08
CA ILE A 214 37.40 48.36 -10.31
C ILE A 214 38.35 47.73 -9.28
N GLU A 215 39.38 48.45 -8.83
CA GLU A 215 40.25 48.02 -7.73
C GLU A 215 39.55 47.98 -6.37
N GLN A 216 38.58 48.86 -6.12
CA GLN A 216 37.79 48.86 -4.88
C GLN A 216 36.76 47.72 -4.91
N ASP A 217 36.06 47.54 -6.03
CA ASP A 217 35.11 46.46 -6.26
C ASP A 217 35.80 45.09 -6.12
N LEU A 218 36.99 44.93 -6.74
CA LEU A 218 37.78 43.70 -6.66
C LEU A 218 38.28 43.39 -5.26
N ARG A 219 38.57 44.41 -4.42
CA ARG A 219 38.85 44.22 -2.98
C ARG A 219 37.60 43.76 -2.24
N SER A 220 36.47 44.44 -2.41
CA SER A 220 35.18 44.05 -1.80
C SER A 220 34.76 42.62 -2.16
N CYS A 221 34.98 42.20 -3.41
CA CYS A 221 34.76 40.81 -3.85
C CYS A 221 35.70 39.81 -3.18
N ARG A 222 36.97 40.16 -2.93
CA ARG A 222 37.91 39.30 -2.15
C ARG A 222 37.49 39.20 -0.70
N ASP A 223 37.21 40.32 -0.04
CA ASP A 223 36.79 40.33 1.37
C ASP A 223 35.48 39.52 1.56
N SER A 224 34.60 39.51 0.55
CA SER A 224 33.37 38.71 0.54
C SER A 224 33.63 37.23 0.29
N LEU A 225 34.59 36.87 -0.56
CA LEU A 225 35.03 35.50 -0.78
C LEU A 225 35.71 34.92 0.47
N ASP A 226 36.53 35.71 1.16
CA ASP A 226 37.24 35.27 2.36
C ASP A 226 36.29 35.08 3.55
N ARG A 227 35.24 35.91 3.68
CA ARG A 227 34.12 35.65 4.59
C ARG A 227 33.42 34.33 4.27
N ALA A 228 33.02 34.11 3.01
CA ALA A 228 32.35 32.88 2.59
C ALA A 228 33.23 31.62 2.78
N ASN A 229 34.55 31.74 2.66
CA ASN A 229 35.49 30.66 2.98
C ASN A 229 35.53 30.37 4.50
N ALA A 230 35.54 31.39 5.36
CA ALA A 230 35.48 31.22 6.80
C ALA A 230 34.16 30.57 7.26
N ASP A 231 33.03 31.00 6.71
CA ASP A 231 31.71 30.40 6.97
C ASP A 231 31.67 28.92 6.54
N LYS A 232 32.20 28.61 5.35
CA LYS A 232 32.36 27.23 4.86
C LYS A 232 33.18 26.38 5.83
N GLU A 233 34.29 26.89 6.37
CA GLU A 233 35.07 26.13 7.35
C GLU A 233 34.31 25.92 8.67
N ILE A 234 33.54 26.91 9.14
CA ILE A 234 32.70 26.78 10.34
C ILE A 234 31.66 25.67 10.13
N LEU A 235 30.97 25.68 8.99
CA LEU A 235 30.00 24.64 8.60
C LEU A 235 30.67 23.27 8.45
N GLN A 236 31.87 23.20 7.89
CA GLN A 236 32.64 21.95 7.76
C GLN A 236 33.05 21.40 9.14
N ARG A 237 33.43 22.26 10.09
CA ARG A 237 33.73 21.88 11.48
C ARG A 237 32.47 21.41 12.22
N GLN A 238 31.34 22.09 12.05
CA GLN A 238 30.04 21.68 12.62
C GLN A 238 29.58 20.33 12.07
N LEU A 239 29.63 20.12 10.75
CA LEU A 239 29.32 18.84 10.10
C LEU A 239 30.22 17.72 10.64
N SER A 240 31.51 17.98 10.82
CA SER A 240 32.44 17.00 11.41
C SER A 240 32.05 16.60 12.83
N SER A 241 31.58 17.54 13.67
CA SER A 241 31.05 17.23 15.00
C SER A 241 29.78 16.39 14.92
N GLN A 242 28.83 16.76 14.06
CA GLN A 242 27.55 16.04 13.89
C GLN A 242 27.75 14.61 13.40
N LEU A 243 28.78 14.34 12.57
CA LEU A 243 29.16 12.99 12.17
C LEU A 243 29.65 12.16 13.37
N LEU A 244 30.50 12.73 14.23
CA LEU A 244 30.97 12.06 15.46
C LEU A 244 29.85 11.82 16.48
N ASP A 245 28.94 12.79 16.65
CA ASP A 245 27.74 12.62 17.48
C ASP A 245 26.82 11.50 16.95
N MET A 246 26.63 11.43 15.62
CA MET A 246 25.89 10.34 14.98
C MET A 246 26.60 8.98 15.16
N GLU A 247 27.92 8.92 15.11
CA GLU A 247 28.69 7.69 15.35
C GLU A 247 28.58 7.22 16.81
N ARG A 248 28.68 8.14 17.78
CA ARG A 248 28.42 7.83 19.19
C ARG A 248 26.99 7.29 19.39
N LEU A 249 25.98 7.96 18.83
CA LEU A 249 24.57 7.52 18.92
C LEU A 249 24.32 6.16 18.25
N LYS A 250 25.05 5.81 17.18
CA LYS A 250 25.03 4.46 16.59
C LYS A 250 25.62 3.43 17.56
N GLN A 251 26.76 3.72 18.18
CA GLN A 251 27.42 2.83 19.14
C GLN A 251 26.57 2.63 20.41
N GLU A 252 25.96 3.69 20.95
CA GLU A 252 25.00 3.64 22.06
C GLU A 252 23.78 2.79 21.69
N LYS A 253 23.19 2.99 20.51
CA LYS A 253 22.08 2.16 20.00
C LYS A 253 22.46 0.68 19.88
N GLU A 254 23.68 0.38 19.43
CA GLU A 254 24.15 -1.01 19.31
C GLU A 254 24.39 -1.66 20.68
N SER A 255 24.96 -0.95 21.65
CA SER A 255 25.15 -1.45 23.01
C SER A 255 23.80 -1.69 23.72
N LEU A 256 22.84 -0.78 23.56
CA LEU A 256 21.47 -0.94 24.03
C LEU A 256 20.75 -2.11 23.35
N ALA A 257 20.95 -2.31 22.04
CA ALA A 257 20.38 -3.45 21.31
C ALA A 257 20.99 -4.79 21.76
N VAL A 258 22.27 -4.82 22.16
CA VAL A 258 22.89 -6.01 22.78
C VAL A 258 22.33 -6.25 24.19
N SER A 259 22.21 -5.20 25.01
CA SER A 259 21.64 -5.29 26.36
C SER A 259 20.18 -5.79 26.35
N ASN A 260 19.35 -5.26 25.45
CA ASN A 260 17.96 -5.69 25.30
C ASN A 260 17.86 -7.18 24.90
N ARG A 261 18.74 -7.66 24.00
CA ARG A 261 18.84 -9.10 23.66
C ARG A 261 19.33 -9.98 24.81
N VAL A 262 19.96 -9.43 25.85
CA VAL A 262 20.28 -10.17 27.09
C VAL A 262 19.05 -10.24 27.97
N LEU A 263 18.40 -9.10 28.23
CA LEU A 263 17.16 -9.02 29.00
C LEU A 263 16.03 -9.89 28.42
N ASP A 264 15.87 -9.93 27.09
CA ASP A 264 14.92 -10.82 26.41
C ASP A 264 15.17 -12.31 26.72
N ARG A 265 16.44 -12.73 26.83
CA ARG A 265 16.80 -14.12 27.18
C ARG A 265 16.57 -14.41 28.66
N GLU A 266 17.00 -13.51 29.54
CA GLU A 266 16.77 -13.63 30.99
C GLU A 266 15.27 -13.69 31.32
N LEU A 267 14.46 -12.88 30.62
CA LEU A 267 13.01 -12.86 30.70
C LEU A 267 12.38 -14.14 30.12
N HIS A 268 12.93 -14.69 29.05
CA HIS A 268 12.52 -15.99 28.51
C HIS A 268 12.81 -17.12 29.50
N GLU A 269 14.04 -17.21 30.03
CA GLU A 269 14.41 -18.16 31.07
C GLU A 269 13.54 -18.01 32.33
N ALA A 270 13.23 -16.79 32.76
CA ALA A 270 12.34 -16.53 33.90
C ALA A 270 10.91 -17.05 33.64
N ARG A 271 10.40 -16.90 32.41
CA ARG A 271 9.10 -17.49 32.00
C ARG A 271 9.15 -19.02 31.97
N GLU A 272 10.24 -19.63 31.51
CA GLU A 272 10.40 -21.10 31.55
C GLU A 272 10.48 -21.63 32.99
N LYS A 273 11.30 -20.98 33.84
CA LYS A 273 11.42 -21.28 35.27
C LYS A 273 10.06 -21.15 35.97
N LEU A 274 9.30 -20.09 35.69
CA LEU A 274 7.94 -19.91 36.20
C LEU A 274 6.97 -21.00 35.70
N SER A 275 7.04 -21.39 34.42
CA SER A 275 6.23 -22.48 33.86
C SER A 275 6.55 -23.82 34.51
N HIS A 276 7.83 -24.11 34.78
CA HIS A 276 8.25 -25.31 35.48
C HIS A 276 7.78 -25.31 36.95
N CYS A 277 7.98 -24.20 37.68
CA CYS A 277 7.46 -24.04 39.04
C CYS A 277 5.93 -24.17 39.11
N SER A 278 5.19 -23.63 38.14
CA SER A 278 3.73 -23.77 38.07
C SER A 278 3.30 -25.22 37.82
N LYS A 279 3.96 -25.95 36.91
CA LYS A 279 3.69 -27.39 36.69
C LYS A 279 3.98 -28.21 37.95
N ASN A 280 5.09 -27.95 38.62
CA ASN A 280 5.46 -28.63 39.86
C ASN A 280 4.48 -28.30 41.00
N LEU A 281 4.04 -27.03 41.11
CA LEU A 281 3.03 -26.61 42.09
C LEU A 281 1.69 -27.31 41.85
N ASN A 282 1.25 -27.46 40.60
CA ASN A 282 0.03 -28.20 40.26
C ASN A 282 0.16 -29.67 40.71
N VAL A 283 1.27 -30.35 40.39
CA VAL A 283 1.53 -31.73 40.84
C VAL A 283 1.55 -31.85 42.37
N VAL A 284 2.14 -30.87 43.09
CA VAL A 284 2.10 -30.84 44.57
C VAL A 284 0.67 -30.62 45.07
N THR A 285 -0.11 -29.76 44.42
CA THR A 285 -1.52 -29.49 44.77
C THR A 285 -2.39 -30.73 44.55
N ASP A 286 -2.24 -31.42 43.42
CA ASP A 286 -2.95 -32.65 43.11
C ASP A 286 -2.60 -33.77 44.13
N ASN A 287 -1.33 -33.90 44.50
CA ASN A 287 -0.89 -34.81 45.57
C ASN A 287 -1.47 -34.43 46.94
N VAL A 288 -1.59 -33.14 47.27
CA VAL A 288 -2.24 -32.68 48.51
C VAL A 288 -3.74 -33.01 48.49
N ASN A 289 -4.45 -32.70 47.40
CA ASN A 289 -5.87 -33.02 47.21
C ASN A 289 -6.12 -34.55 47.34
N GLN A 290 -5.25 -35.37 46.76
CA GLN A 290 -5.33 -36.83 46.87
C GLN A 290 -5.07 -37.31 48.30
N ASN A 291 -4.10 -36.72 49.01
CA ASN A 291 -3.83 -37.03 50.42
C ASN A 291 -4.99 -36.59 51.33
N GLU A 292 -5.61 -35.42 51.09
CA GLU A 292 -6.79 -34.97 51.83
C GLU A 292 -7.98 -35.92 51.61
N SER A 293 -8.24 -36.33 50.37
CA SER A 293 -9.25 -37.33 50.04
C SER A 293 -9.00 -38.66 50.76
N MET A 294 -7.74 -39.14 50.77
CA MET A 294 -7.35 -40.36 51.49
C MET A 294 -7.49 -40.20 53.02
N ILE A 295 -7.16 -39.02 53.58
CA ILE A 295 -7.37 -38.71 55.01
C ILE A 295 -8.86 -38.68 55.36
N ILE A 296 -9.72 -38.19 54.48
CA ILE A 296 -11.18 -38.21 54.66
C ILE A 296 -11.71 -39.65 54.64
N GLN A 297 -11.27 -40.48 53.69
CA GLN A 297 -11.64 -41.90 53.64
C GLN A 297 -11.16 -42.65 54.88
N LEU A 298 -9.91 -42.48 55.30
CA LEU A 298 -9.36 -43.12 56.50
C LEU A 298 -10.07 -42.69 57.78
N LYS A 299 -10.56 -41.44 57.86
CA LYS A 299 -11.42 -40.98 58.96
C LYS A 299 -12.80 -41.66 58.95
N GLU A 300 -13.38 -41.91 57.78
CA GLU A 300 -14.66 -42.63 57.69
C GLU A 300 -14.51 -44.13 58.00
N ASP A 301 -13.45 -44.76 57.46
CA ASP A 301 -13.10 -46.14 57.80
C ASP A 301 -12.86 -46.30 59.31
N LEU A 302 -12.22 -45.31 59.96
CA LEU A 302 -12.06 -45.27 61.41
C LEU A 302 -13.40 -45.13 62.14
N ARG A 303 -14.29 -44.20 61.71
CA ARG A 303 -15.64 -44.06 62.29
C ARG A 303 -16.43 -45.35 62.20
N HIS A 304 -16.43 -46.03 61.05
CA HIS A 304 -17.09 -47.33 60.88
C HIS A 304 -16.42 -48.45 61.73
N ARG A 305 -15.11 -48.41 61.94
CA ARG A 305 -14.41 -49.34 62.86
C ARG A 305 -14.82 -49.11 64.31
N ASP A 306 -14.88 -47.85 64.75
CA ASP A 306 -15.28 -47.47 66.11
C ASP A 306 -16.77 -47.78 66.37
N GLU A 307 -17.66 -47.49 65.42
CA GLU A 307 -19.07 -47.92 65.49
C GLU A 307 -19.19 -49.45 65.62
N LYS A 308 -18.43 -50.20 64.82
CA LYS A 308 -18.44 -51.67 64.88
C LYS A 308 -17.87 -52.18 66.20
N TYR A 309 -16.83 -51.53 66.74
CA TYR A 309 -16.28 -51.86 68.05
C TYR A 309 -17.29 -51.58 69.18
N GLN A 310 -17.95 -50.42 69.17
CA GLN A 310 -18.99 -50.04 70.14
C GLN A 310 -20.18 -51.02 70.13
N ARG A 311 -20.61 -51.46 68.94
CA ARG A 311 -21.62 -52.52 68.79
C ARG A 311 -21.14 -53.84 69.39
N LEU A 312 -19.95 -54.32 68.99
CA LEU A 312 -19.40 -55.59 69.45
C LEU A 312 -19.10 -55.60 70.97
N GLN A 313 -18.65 -54.46 71.53
CA GLN A 313 -18.43 -54.28 72.97
C GLN A 313 -19.76 -54.30 73.73
N THR A 314 -20.83 -53.78 73.15
CA THR A 314 -22.19 -53.86 73.71
C THR A 314 -22.75 -55.28 73.62
N GLU A 315 -22.59 -55.97 72.49
CA GLU A 315 -22.96 -57.39 72.35
C GLU A 315 -22.20 -58.28 73.34
N PHE A 316 -20.90 -58.04 73.53
CA PHE A 316 -20.07 -58.73 74.53
C PHE A 316 -20.59 -58.47 75.95
N ARG A 317 -20.85 -57.21 76.33
CA ARG A 317 -21.45 -56.84 77.61
C ARG A 317 -22.80 -57.52 77.84
N ASN A 318 -23.71 -57.47 76.87
CA ASN A 318 -25.02 -58.11 76.96
C ASN A 318 -24.90 -59.64 77.12
N THR A 319 -23.89 -60.25 76.48
CA THR A 319 -23.58 -61.68 76.63
C THR A 319 -23.04 -62.00 78.02
N MET A 320 -22.16 -61.16 78.55
CA MET A 320 -21.62 -61.26 79.91
C MET A 320 -22.71 -61.10 80.97
N GLU A 321 -23.62 -60.14 80.79
CA GLU A 321 -24.82 -59.95 81.64
C GLU A 321 -25.73 -61.18 81.58
N SER A 322 -26.01 -61.72 80.39
CA SER A 322 -26.81 -62.94 80.22
C SER A 322 -26.20 -64.17 80.93
N ILE A 323 -24.88 -64.38 80.79
CA ILE A 323 -24.17 -65.48 81.46
C ILE A 323 -24.17 -65.27 82.99
N ALA A 324 -23.95 -64.04 83.47
CA ALA A 324 -23.99 -63.73 84.89
C ALA A 324 -25.40 -63.93 85.51
N ILE A 325 -26.46 -63.58 84.79
CA ILE A 325 -27.85 -63.87 85.18
C ILE A 325 -28.08 -65.39 85.27
N LEU A 326 -27.62 -66.17 84.28
CA LEU A 326 -27.77 -67.64 84.27
C LEU A 326 -26.96 -68.36 85.35
N LEU A 327 -25.84 -67.79 85.80
CA LEU A 327 -24.99 -68.33 86.88
C LEU A 327 -25.39 -67.81 88.28
N SER A 328 -26.25 -66.80 88.35
CA SER A 328 -26.83 -66.29 89.58
C SER A 328 -27.91 -67.22 90.12
N LEU A 329 -28.02 -67.27 91.44
CA LEU A 329 -29.07 -67.98 92.17
C LEU A 329 -29.75 -67.00 93.15
N PRO A 330 -30.98 -67.30 93.65
CA PRO A 330 -31.63 -66.48 94.66
C PRO A 330 -30.80 -66.28 95.94
N THR A 331 -29.84 -67.16 96.21
CA THR A 331 -28.89 -67.10 97.34
C THR A 331 -27.53 -66.49 96.99
N ARG A 332 -27.25 -66.18 95.71
CA ARG A 332 -25.98 -65.59 95.26
C ARG A 332 -26.10 -64.91 93.90
N PHE A 333 -25.94 -63.60 93.90
CA PHE A 333 -25.72 -62.80 92.69
C PHE A 333 -24.31 -63.05 92.11
N VAL A 334 -24.19 -62.92 90.79
CA VAL A 334 -22.93 -62.93 90.04
C VAL A 334 -22.91 -61.65 89.19
N GLU A 335 -21.86 -60.85 89.30
CA GLU A 335 -21.68 -59.67 88.46
C GLU A 335 -21.25 -60.05 87.03
N ALA A 336 -21.60 -59.19 86.06
CA ALA A 336 -21.32 -59.34 84.63
C ALA A 336 -19.84 -59.11 84.24
N HIS A 337 -18.91 -59.64 85.03
CA HIS A 337 -17.46 -59.46 84.88
C HIS A 337 -16.74 -60.81 84.65
N GLU A 338 -15.60 -60.78 83.97
CA GLU A 338 -14.93 -62.00 83.51
C GLU A 338 -14.35 -62.83 84.66
N SER A 339 -13.81 -62.16 85.69
CA SER A 339 -13.35 -62.81 86.91
C SER A 339 -14.49 -63.51 87.65
N THR A 340 -15.55 -62.77 88.01
CA THR A 340 -16.69 -63.27 88.81
C THR A 340 -17.40 -64.44 88.15
N ILE A 341 -17.60 -64.38 86.82
CA ILE A 341 -18.14 -65.49 86.02
C ILE A 341 -17.19 -66.70 86.05
N LYS A 342 -15.88 -66.51 85.82
CA LYS A 342 -14.89 -67.60 85.86
C LYS A 342 -14.72 -68.21 87.25
N ASP A 343 -14.79 -67.40 88.31
CA ASP A 343 -14.76 -67.86 89.70
C ASP A 343 -15.97 -68.73 90.01
N ARG A 344 -17.18 -68.28 89.64
CA ARG A 344 -18.41 -69.06 89.83
C ARG A 344 -18.43 -70.35 89.02
N ILE A 345 -17.93 -70.36 87.78
CA ILE A 345 -17.79 -71.58 86.97
C ILE A 345 -16.79 -72.55 87.61
N ARG A 346 -15.63 -72.07 88.08
CA ARG A 346 -14.64 -72.92 88.78
C ARG A 346 -15.21 -73.55 90.05
N GLU A 347 -16.02 -72.80 90.80
CA GLU A 347 -16.71 -73.29 91.99
C GLU A 347 -17.77 -74.36 91.65
N ILE A 348 -18.63 -74.11 90.65
CA ILE A 348 -19.63 -75.09 90.18
C ILE A 348 -18.95 -76.38 89.67
N LEU A 349 -17.78 -76.27 89.03
CA LEU A 349 -16.98 -77.42 88.62
C LEU A 349 -16.36 -78.18 89.81
N SER A 350 -15.99 -77.50 90.90
CA SER A 350 -15.56 -78.16 92.14
C SER A 350 -16.73 -78.90 92.79
N ASP A 351 -17.84 -78.20 93.04
CA ASP A 351 -19.12 -78.75 93.51
C ASP A 351 -19.51 -80.04 92.75
N ASN A 352 -19.40 -80.01 91.41
CA ASN A 352 -19.77 -81.13 90.57
C ASN A 352 -18.72 -82.26 90.60
N LYS A 353 -17.42 -81.94 90.74
CA LYS A 353 -16.37 -82.93 90.96
C LYS A 353 -16.54 -83.64 92.31
N ASP A 354 -16.84 -82.89 93.37
CA ASP A 354 -17.04 -83.43 94.72
C ASP A 354 -18.31 -84.29 94.78
N ARG A 355 -19.40 -83.87 94.12
CA ARG A 355 -20.59 -84.72 93.88
C ARG A 355 -20.26 -85.96 93.04
N SER A 356 -19.40 -85.86 92.03
CA SER A 356 -18.99 -87.02 91.23
C SER A 356 -18.16 -88.02 92.04
N VAL A 357 -17.29 -87.55 92.95
CA VAL A 357 -16.54 -88.42 93.88
C VAL A 357 -17.49 -89.08 94.89
N GLN A 358 -18.50 -88.35 95.39
CA GLN A 358 -19.56 -88.92 96.24
C GLN A 358 -20.38 -89.99 95.49
N LEU A 359 -20.74 -89.76 94.23
CA LEU A 359 -21.44 -90.73 93.39
C LEU A 359 -20.58 -91.98 93.10
N GLU A 360 -19.27 -91.83 92.88
CA GLU A 360 -18.39 -92.98 92.67
C GLU A 360 -18.20 -93.79 93.96
N ALA A 361 -18.04 -93.12 95.11
CA ALA A 361 -18.02 -93.80 96.41
C ALA A 361 -19.34 -94.55 96.73
N LEU A 362 -20.49 -94.02 96.28
CA LEU A 362 -21.78 -94.70 96.37
C LEU A 362 -21.88 -95.89 95.40
N ARG A 363 -21.31 -95.78 94.19
CA ARG A 363 -21.21 -96.88 93.21
C ARG A 363 -20.30 -98.01 93.73
N ASP A 364 -19.14 -97.69 94.28
CA ASP A 364 -18.23 -98.66 94.88
C ASP A 364 -18.87 -99.38 96.06
N LYS A 365 -19.60 -98.65 96.91
CA LYS A 365 -20.39 -99.26 97.99
C LYS A 365 -21.48 -100.19 97.43
N LEU A 366 -22.24 -99.76 96.42
CA LEU A 366 -23.25 -100.59 95.75
C LEU A 366 -22.64 -101.84 95.10
N ASN A 367 -21.46 -101.73 94.50
CA ASN A 367 -20.71 -102.84 93.93
C ASN A 367 -20.24 -103.84 95.02
N LEU A 368 -19.80 -103.35 96.17
CA LEU A 368 -19.38 -104.18 97.30
C LEU A 368 -20.56 -104.97 97.90
N GLU A 369 -21.69 -104.30 98.14
CA GLU A 369 -22.94 -104.93 98.59
C GLU A 369 -23.43 -105.96 97.55
N SER A 370 -23.37 -105.62 96.25
CA SER A 370 -23.74 -106.52 95.16
C SER A 370 -22.82 -107.75 95.07
N GLN A 371 -21.52 -107.61 95.35
CA GLN A 371 -20.61 -108.74 95.47
C GLN A 371 -20.89 -109.60 96.71
N GLN A 372 -21.26 -109.02 97.84
CA GLN A 372 -21.67 -109.79 99.02
C GLN A 372 -22.96 -110.58 98.73
N LEU A 373 -23.96 -109.95 98.11
CA LEU A 373 -25.20 -110.59 97.67
C LEU A 373 -24.94 -111.72 96.64
N GLY A 374 -24.04 -111.50 95.69
CA GLY A 374 -23.64 -112.55 94.72
C GLY A 374 -22.96 -113.75 95.40
N ARG A 375 -22.15 -113.52 96.44
CA ARG A 375 -21.52 -114.60 97.22
C ARG A 375 -22.55 -115.37 98.06
N THR A 376 -23.49 -114.69 98.71
CA THR A 376 -24.55 -115.38 99.48
C THR A 376 -25.53 -116.11 98.57
N ALA A 377 -25.86 -115.57 97.40
CA ALA A 377 -26.65 -116.27 96.38
C ALA A 377 -25.93 -117.53 95.87
N HIS A 378 -24.62 -117.47 95.57
CA HIS A 378 -23.88 -118.66 95.15
C HIS A 378 -23.81 -119.75 96.25
N MET A 379 -23.64 -119.35 97.51
CA MET A 379 -23.71 -120.28 98.65
C MET A 379 -25.12 -120.89 98.82
N HIS A 380 -26.17 -120.11 98.57
CA HIS A 380 -27.55 -120.60 98.55
C HIS A 380 -27.79 -121.61 97.42
N ASP A 381 -27.32 -121.34 96.20
CA ASP A 381 -27.47 -122.24 95.06
C ASP A 381 -26.68 -123.55 95.24
N GLN A 382 -25.49 -123.51 95.85
CA GLN A 382 -24.78 -124.74 96.26
C GLN A 382 -25.57 -125.55 97.31
N ALA A 383 -26.21 -124.89 98.28
CA ALA A 383 -27.06 -125.58 99.25
C ALA A 383 -28.32 -126.16 98.58
N SER A 384 -28.98 -125.40 97.71
CA SER A 384 -30.21 -125.81 97.04
C SER A 384 -30.00 -126.94 96.02
N THR A 385 -28.90 -126.91 95.25
CA THR A 385 -28.53 -128.04 94.39
C THR A 385 -28.17 -129.29 95.19
N ARG A 386 -27.51 -129.15 96.35
CA ARG A 386 -27.23 -130.26 97.26
C ARG A 386 -28.49 -130.87 97.88
N VAL A 387 -29.51 -130.07 98.20
CA VAL A 387 -30.84 -130.55 98.59
C VAL A 387 -31.47 -131.33 97.43
N ARG A 388 -31.47 -130.77 96.23
CA ARG A 388 -32.10 -131.38 95.05
C ARG A 388 -31.52 -132.75 94.69
N ILE A 389 -30.20 -132.93 94.82
CA ILE A 389 -29.54 -134.23 94.62
C ILE A 389 -30.06 -135.27 95.63
N LEU A 390 -30.23 -134.89 96.90
CA LEU A 390 -30.78 -135.77 97.95
C LEU A 390 -32.28 -136.07 97.72
N GLU A 391 -33.03 -135.13 97.15
CA GLU A 391 -34.42 -135.36 96.73
C GLU A 391 -34.50 -136.34 95.55
N ASP A 392 -33.64 -136.21 94.55
CA ASP A 392 -33.57 -137.13 93.40
C ASP A 392 -33.10 -138.54 93.82
N GLU A 393 -32.16 -138.65 94.77
CA GLU A 393 -31.79 -139.93 95.40
C GLU A 393 -32.97 -140.56 96.16
N ARG A 394 -33.73 -139.77 96.93
CA ARG A 394 -34.96 -140.23 97.61
C ARG A 394 -35.99 -140.75 96.60
N ASN A 395 -36.27 -139.97 95.56
CA ASN A 395 -37.23 -140.31 94.50
C ASN A 395 -36.80 -141.58 93.75
N MET A 396 -35.50 -141.79 93.50
CA MET A 396 -35.00 -143.00 92.85
C MET A 396 -35.08 -144.25 93.76
N LEU A 397 -34.92 -144.09 95.07
CA LEU A 397 -35.12 -145.18 96.04
C LEU A 397 -36.60 -145.57 96.15
N GLU A 398 -37.51 -144.59 96.22
CA GLU A 398 -38.97 -144.82 96.20
C GLU A 398 -39.43 -145.49 94.90
N ALA A 399 -38.93 -145.03 93.75
CA ALA A 399 -39.22 -145.66 92.45
C ALA A 399 -38.71 -147.11 92.37
N LYS A 400 -37.59 -147.45 93.02
CA LYS A 400 -37.14 -148.85 93.15
C LYS A 400 -38.05 -149.68 94.04
N VAL A 401 -38.54 -149.14 95.16
CA VAL A 401 -39.50 -149.82 96.04
C VAL A 401 -40.79 -150.11 95.29
N HIS A 402 -41.44 -149.10 94.70
CA HIS A 402 -42.65 -149.28 93.89
C HIS A 402 -42.45 -150.23 92.69
N LYS A 403 -41.26 -150.24 92.06
CA LYS A 403 -40.97 -151.20 90.98
C LYS A 403 -40.95 -152.65 91.51
N LEU A 404 -40.29 -152.91 92.63
CA LEU A 404 -40.27 -154.25 93.25
C LEU A 404 -41.65 -154.68 93.77
N GLU A 405 -42.42 -153.75 94.35
CA GLU A 405 -43.81 -153.98 94.77
C GLU A 405 -44.72 -154.32 93.56
N SER A 406 -44.56 -153.62 92.44
CA SER A 406 -45.34 -153.89 91.22
C SER A 406 -44.91 -155.19 90.50
N GLU A 407 -43.62 -155.53 90.50
CA GLU A 407 -43.11 -156.80 89.96
C GLU A 407 -43.62 -158.01 90.76
N LEU A 408 -43.69 -157.90 92.10
CA LEU A 408 -44.27 -158.94 92.95
C LEU A 408 -45.76 -159.16 92.63
N ASN A 409 -46.56 -158.09 92.59
CA ASN A 409 -47.98 -158.17 92.22
C ASN A 409 -48.19 -158.72 90.80
N ALA A 410 -47.33 -158.34 89.84
CA ALA A 410 -47.39 -158.83 88.47
C ALA A 410 -47.09 -160.34 88.36
N LEU A 411 -46.17 -160.87 89.16
CA LEU A 411 -45.88 -162.31 89.23
C LEU A 411 -47.06 -163.11 89.79
N GLU A 412 -47.75 -162.60 90.81
CA GLU A 412 -48.94 -163.26 91.36
C GLU A 412 -50.10 -163.29 90.34
N LEU A 413 -50.34 -162.18 89.64
CA LEU A 413 -51.34 -162.10 88.57
C LEU A 413 -50.99 -162.97 87.35
N SER A 414 -49.72 -163.01 86.94
CA SER A 414 -49.26 -163.80 85.79
C SER A 414 -49.44 -165.30 86.00
N ARG A 415 -49.15 -165.79 87.21
CA ARG A 415 -49.36 -167.19 87.63
C ARG A 415 -50.81 -167.65 87.41
N ASP A 416 -51.77 -166.78 87.70
CA ASP A 416 -53.19 -167.12 87.63
C ASP A 416 -53.80 -166.83 86.24
N GLY A 417 -53.22 -165.90 85.47
CA GLY A 417 -53.54 -165.68 84.05
C GLY A 417 -53.11 -166.85 83.15
N LEU A 418 -51.89 -167.35 83.30
CA LEU A 418 -51.36 -168.47 82.48
C LEU A 418 -52.15 -169.79 82.67
N ARG A 419 -52.84 -169.97 83.80
CA ARG A 419 -53.81 -171.08 84.00
C ARG A 419 -55.06 -170.96 83.14
N LYS A 420 -55.43 -169.73 82.74
CA LYS A 420 -56.65 -169.44 81.98
C LYS A 420 -56.42 -169.55 80.47
N ASP A 421 -55.39 -168.90 79.95
CA ASP A 421 -55.25 -168.77 78.49
C ASP A 421 -54.81 -170.06 77.77
N LYS A 422 -54.19 -171.00 78.50
CA LYS A 422 -53.99 -172.38 78.02
C LYS A 422 -55.29 -173.07 77.60
N ALA A 423 -56.43 -172.71 78.21
CA ALA A 423 -57.74 -173.24 77.82
C ALA A 423 -58.37 -172.49 76.63
N ASN A 424 -58.03 -171.21 76.43
CA ASN A 424 -58.65 -170.35 75.42
C ASN A 424 -57.99 -170.49 74.05
N PHE A 425 -56.66 -170.54 73.98
CA PHE A 425 -55.91 -170.43 72.71
C PHE A 425 -56.19 -171.61 71.75
N VAL A 426 -56.37 -172.81 72.30
CA VAL A 426 -56.74 -174.03 71.55
C VAL A 426 -58.04 -173.84 70.76
N ALA A 427 -59.03 -173.13 71.31
CA ALA A 427 -60.35 -172.95 70.70
C ALA A 427 -60.42 -171.84 69.63
N PHE A 428 -59.40 -170.97 69.54
CA PHE A 428 -59.42 -169.85 68.58
C PHE A 428 -58.86 -170.24 67.21
N LEU A 429 -57.75 -170.98 67.17
CA LEU A 429 -57.04 -171.30 65.92
C LEU A 429 -57.85 -172.21 65.00
N GLU A 430 -58.64 -173.13 65.57
CA GLU A 430 -59.63 -173.93 64.83
C GLU A 430 -60.65 -173.07 64.03
N ARG A 431 -60.80 -171.78 64.36
CA ARG A 431 -61.82 -170.90 63.78
C ARG A 431 -61.29 -169.92 62.73
N LEU A 432 -60.00 -169.54 62.78
CA LEU A 432 -59.44 -168.59 61.82
C LEU A 432 -59.18 -169.22 60.45
N SER A 433 -58.67 -170.47 60.43
CA SER A 433 -58.51 -171.30 59.22
C SER A 433 -59.77 -171.27 58.33
N ARG A 434 -60.93 -171.50 58.97
CA ARG A 434 -62.27 -171.59 58.37
C ARG A 434 -62.80 -170.30 57.73
N THR A 435 -62.01 -169.24 57.73
CA THR A 435 -62.39 -167.92 57.17
C THR A 435 -61.55 -167.53 55.95
N LEU A 436 -60.46 -168.25 55.65
CA LEU A 436 -59.54 -167.98 54.53
C LEU A 436 -59.49 -169.11 53.48
N ASN A 437 -60.37 -170.11 53.56
CA ASN A 437 -60.42 -171.31 52.70
C ASN A 437 -59.10 -172.11 52.68
N MET A 438 -58.57 -172.44 53.85
CA MET A 438 -57.27 -173.13 54.01
C MET A 438 -57.38 -174.39 54.90
N ASP A 439 -58.53 -175.08 54.86
CA ASP A 439 -58.97 -175.97 55.95
C ASP A 439 -58.58 -177.45 55.85
N GLU A 440 -58.36 -178.01 54.65
CA GLU A 440 -58.17 -179.48 54.49
C GLU A 440 -56.70 -179.95 54.64
N LEU A 441 -55.79 -179.10 55.14
CA LEU A 441 -54.35 -179.39 55.21
C LEU A 441 -53.68 -179.20 56.59
N THR A 442 -54.42 -178.84 57.64
CA THR A 442 -53.82 -178.31 58.89
C THR A 442 -53.96 -179.22 60.12
N GLN A 443 -54.49 -180.45 59.99
CA GLN A 443 -54.81 -181.28 61.16
C GLN A 443 -53.59 -181.88 61.90
N ASP A 444 -52.40 -181.93 61.28
CA ASP A 444 -51.15 -182.47 61.85
C ASP A 444 -49.95 -181.50 61.76
N ILE A 445 -50.18 -180.19 61.54
CA ILE A 445 -49.09 -179.19 61.39
C ILE A 445 -49.25 -178.05 62.41
N GLY A 446 -48.13 -177.67 63.03
CA GLY A 446 -48.07 -176.70 64.12
C GLY A 446 -48.41 -175.25 63.75
N ILE A 447 -48.69 -174.46 64.79
CA ILE A 447 -49.36 -173.16 64.76
C ILE A 447 -48.59 -172.06 63.98
N ASP A 448 -47.26 -172.14 63.95
CA ASP A 448 -46.40 -170.99 63.65
C ASP A 448 -46.29 -170.61 62.16
N LEU A 449 -46.77 -171.45 61.22
CA LEU A 449 -46.65 -171.21 59.77
C LEU A 449 -47.80 -170.41 59.14
N HIS A 450 -48.77 -169.93 59.94
CA HIS A 450 -50.03 -169.37 59.43
C HIS A 450 -49.95 -167.89 58.99
N THR A 451 -48.92 -167.12 59.41
CA THR A 451 -49.04 -165.65 59.54
C THR A 451 -48.38 -164.79 58.45
N GLU A 452 -47.29 -165.26 57.82
CA GLU A 452 -46.41 -164.42 56.96
C GLU A 452 -47.05 -163.89 55.66
N SER A 453 -48.04 -164.57 55.10
CA SER A 453 -48.46 -164.41 53.70
C SER A 453 -49.12 -163.06 53.32
N ILE A 454 -49.38 -162.17 54.28
CA ILE A 454 -50.39 -161.10 54.14
C ILE A 454 -49.79 -159.71 53.79
N MET A 455 -48.54 -159.41 54.14
CA MET A 455 -48.08 -158.00 54.19
C MET A 455 -47.69 -157.33 52.85
N HIS A 456 -47.27 -158.07 51.83
CA HIS A 456 -46.31 -157.55 50.83
C HIS A 456 -46.82 -156.58 49.73
N ARG A 457 -47.97 -155.90 49.92
CA ARG A 457 -48.79 -155.35 48.79
C ARG A 457 -48.81 -153.81 48.59
N ALA A 458 -48.16 -153.00 49.43
CA ALA A 458 -48.62 -151.61 49.68
C ALA A 458 -47.80 -150.41 49.12
N GLU A 459 -46.68 -150.58 48.40
CA GLU A 459 -45.53 -149.66 48.58
C GLU A 459 -45.00 -148.86 47.33
N GLN A 460 -45.83 -148.23 46.49
CA GLN A 460 -45.33 -147.50 45.28
C GLN A 460 -45.97 -146.12 44.94
N LEU A 461 -45.12 -145.17 44.46
CA LEU A 461 -45.32 -143.96 43.59
C LEU A 461 -45.29 -142.50 44.17
N ALA A 462 -44.34 -141.63 43.71
CA ALA A 462 -44.36 -140.13 43.70
C ALA A 462 -43.12 -139.46 42.99
N ARG A 463 -43.22 -138.27 42.30
CA ARG A 463 -42.14 -137.24 41.90
C ARG A 463 -42.63 -136.01 41.02
N LEU A 464 -41.77 -135.09 40.50
CA LEU A 464 -41.98 -133.58 40.36
C LEU A 464 -41.52 -132.76 39.07
N GLU A 465 -42.12 -131.55 38.83
CA GLU A 465 -41.67 -130.14 38.37
C GLU A 465 -41.01 -129.64 37.01
N SER A 466 -41.28 -128.36 36.54
CA SER A 466 -40.41 -127.31 35.82
C SER A 466 -41.14 -126.12 35.03
N ASP A 467 -40.47 -125.01 34.56
CA ASP A 467 -41.04 -123.67 34.03
C ASP A 467 -40.32 -122.89 32.81
N LYS A 468 -40.56 -121.56 32.52
CA LYS A 468 -40.46 -120.80 31.17
C LYS A 468 -39.59 -119.48 30.95
N ILE A 469 -39.76 -118.73 29.80
CA ILE A 469 -38.88 -117.69 29.11
C ILE A 469 -39.63 -116.39 28.55
N VAL A 470 -38.98 -115.21 28.30
CA VAL A 470 -39.50 -113.92 27.65
C VAL A 470 -38.48 -113.15 26.70
N ASP A 471 -38.85 -112.01 26.02
CA ASP A 471 -38.27 -111.44 24.74
C ASP A 471 -38.05 -109.85 24.62
N LYS A 472 -37.57 -109.36 23.44
CA LYS A 472 -37.18 -108.01 22.84
C LYS A 472 -37.80 -106.63 23.25
N THR A 473 -37.05 -105.52 22.98
CA THR A 473 -37.34 -104.46 21.90
C THR A 473 -36.52 -103.14 22.02
N ALA A 474 -35.72 -102.70 21.01
CA ALA A 474 -35.22 -101.31 20.85
C ALA A 474 -34.52 -100.97 19.49
N VAL A 475 -35.06 -100.08 18.62
CA VAL A 475 -34.33 -99.51 17.45
C VAL A 475 -34.76 -98.07 17.05
N VAL A 476 -36.07 -97.78 17.01
CA VAL A 476 -36.66 -96.69 16.18
C VAL A 476 -36.16 -95.25 16.47
N TYR A 477 -35.73 -94.94 17.68
CA TYR A 477 -35.54 -93.55 18.14
C TYR A 477 -34.31 -92.80 17.60
N GLN A 478 -33.32 -93.48 17.00
CA GLN A 478 -32.02 -92.86 16.71
C GLN A 478 -31.97 -92.04 15.41
N LEU A 479 -32.74 -92.42 14.37
CA LEU A 479 -32.61 -91.83 13.03
C LEU A 479 -33.13 -90.39 12.93
N GLN A 480 -34.19 -90.05 13.66
CA GLN A 480 -34.81 -88.71 13.63
C GLN A 480 -33.86 -87.61 14.15
N ARG A 481 -32.99 -87.92 15.12
CA ARG A 481 -32.08 -86.93 15.73
C ARG A 481 -30.95 -86.48 14.79
N ARG A 482 -30.58 -87.30 13.79
CA ARG A 482 -29.47 -87.03 12.86
C ARG A 482 -29.81 -85.93 11.84
N ILE A 483 -31.06 -85.87 11.38
CA ILE A 483 -31.52 -84.97 10.30
C ILE A 483 -31.57 -83.50 10.76
N ARG A 484 -31.94 -83.24 12.02
CA ARG A 484 -32.02 -81.87 12.58
C ARG A 484 -30.67 -81.15 12.58
N ILE A 485 -29.62 -81.83 13.01
CA ILE A 485 -28.27 -81.26 13.20
C ILE A 485 -27.65 -80.81 11.87
N LEU A 486 -27.90 -81.52 10.77
CA LEU A 486 -27.34 -81.19 9.46
C LEU A 486 -27.94 -79.93 8.83
N ARG A 487 -29.20 -79.59 9.13
CA ARG A 487 -29.81 -78.32 8.67
C ARG A 487 -29.20 -77.11 9.36
N GLU A 488 -28.96 -77.20 10.67
CA GLU A 488 -28.37 -76.12 11.48
C GLU A 488 -26.90 -75.82 11.09
N GLN A 489 -26.17 -76.79 10.50
CA GLN A 489 -24.81 -76.57 9.99
C GLN A 489 -24.76 -75.87 8.62
N LEU A 490 -25.77 -76.05 7.77
CA LEU A 490 -25.81 -75.42 6.44
C LEU A 490 -26.03 -73.90 6.58
N GLN A 491 -27.07 -73.51 7.32
CA GLN A 491 -27.47 -72.11 7.52
C GLN A 491 -26.37 -71.23 8.16
N ARG A 492 -25.43 -71.83 8.91
CA ARG A 492 -24.25 -71.14 9.46
C ARG A 492 -23.17 -70.84 8.40
N LYS A 493 -23.07 -71.65 7.35
CA LYS A 493 -22.11 -71.41 6.25
C LYS A 493 -22.58 -70.29 5.33
N ASP A 494 -23.88 -70.22 5.03
CA ASP A 494 -24.45 -69.16 4.19
C ASP A 494 -24.27 -67.78 4.83
N LEU A 495 -24.58 -67.66 6.14
CA LEU A 495 -24.35 -66.44 6.91
C LEU A 495 -22.87 -66.00 6.93
N HIS A 496 -21.93 -66.95 6.99
CA HIS A 496 -20.50 -66.66 6.92
C HIS A 496 -20.07 -66.15 5.53
N LEU A 497 -20.65 -66.72 4.46
CA LEU A 497 -20.42 -66.31 3.07
C LEU A 497 -20.91 -64.88 2.80
N ASP A 498 -22.08 -64.50 3.31
CA ASP A 498 -22.60 -63.14 3.15
C ASP A 498 -21.85 -62.11 4.00
N LEU A 499 -21.35 -62.48 5.18
CA LEU A 499 -20.43 -61.64 5.96
C LEU A 499 -19.10 -61.41 5.23
N LEU A 500 -18.54 -62.45 4.59
CA LEU A 500 -17.35 -62.32 3.73
C LEU A 500 -17.60 -61.42 2.52
N ARG A 501 -18.74 -61.57 1.84
CA ARG A 501 -19.14 -60.71 0.71
C ARG A 501 -19.32 -59.25 1.12
N ARG A 502 -19.97 -58.98 2.25
CA ARG A 502 -20.07 -57.62 2.82
C ARG A 502 -18.70 -57.04 3.17
N LYS A 503 -17.82 -57.82 3.79
CA LYS A 503 -16.44 -57.38 4.10
C LYS A 503 -15.67 -57.01 2.84
N LEU A 504 -15.73 -57.83 1.79
CA LEU A 504 -15.12 -57.54 0.48
C LEU A 504 -15.71 -56.28 -0.17
N SER A 505 -17.03 -56.09 -0.15
CA SER A 505 -17.68 -54.89 -0.70
C SER A 505 -17.25 -53.60 0.01
N VAL A 506 -17.15 -53.61 1.35
CA VAL A 506 -16.60 -52.49 2.13
C VAL A 506 -15.12 -52.26 1.82
N GLN A 507 -14.35 -53.32 1.60
CA GLN A 507 -12.92 -53.20 1.29
C GLN A 507 -12.66 -52.65 -0.13
N ILE A 508 -13.46 -53.05 -1.12
CA ILE A 508 -13.42 -52.50 -2.49
C ILE A 508 -13.79 -51.00 -2.48
N THR A 509 -14.93 -50.66 -1.89
CA THR A 509 -15.37 -49.25 -1.82
C THR A 509 -14.44 -48.36 -0.99
N SER A 510 -13.75 -48.92 0.00
CA SER A 510 -12.66 -48.23 0.73
C SER A 510 -11.45 -47.95 -0.18
N LEU A 511 -11.01 -48.91 -0.98
CA LEU A 511 -9.90 -48.75 -1.93
C LEU A 511 -10.24 -47.77 -3.06
N GLU A 512 -11.48 -47.77 -3.55
CA GLU A 512 -11.96 -46.79 -4.54
C GLU A 512 -12.00 -45.36 -3.97
N ARG A 513 -12.46 -45.20 -2.72
CA ARG A 513 -12.39 -43.92 -2.00
C ARG A 513 -10.95 -43.47 -1.78
N ALA A 514 -10.05 -44.36 -1.39
CA ALA A 514 -8.62 -44.04 -1.22
C ALA A 514 -7.99 -43.53 -2.53
N ARG A 515 -8.21 -44.24 -3.65
CA ARG A 515 -7.75 -43.80 -4.99
C ARG A 515 -8.35 -42.45 -5.40
N LYS A 516 -9.62 -42.19 -5.07
CA LYS A 516 -10.25 -40.91 -5.39
C LYS A 516 -9.71 -39.76 -4.54
N ILE A 517 -9.39 -40.02 -3.26
CA ILE A 517 -8.70 -39.07 -2.39
C ILE A 517 -7.30 -38.76 -2.94
N GLU A 518 -6.54 -39.76 -3.39
CA GLU A 518 -5.22 -39.60 -4.01
C GLU A 518 -5.28 -38.78 -5.31
N GLU A 519 -6.26 -39.03 -6.19
CA GLU A 519 -6.49 -38.24 -7.41
C GLU A 519 -6.86 -36.77 -7.09
N LEU A 520 -7.68 -36.55 -6.06
CA LEU A 520 -8.07 -35.21 -5.62
C LEU A 520 -6.93 -34.47 -4.92
N GLN A 521 -6.10 -35.17 -4.13
CA GLN A 521 -4.92 -34.62 -3.49
C GLN A 521 -3.93 -34.13 -4.55
N LYS A 522 -3.60 -34.95 -5.56
CA LYS A 522 -2.72 -34.53 -6.65
C LYS A 522 -3.24 -33.29 -7.39
N LYS A 523 -4.55 -33.21 -7.62
CA LYS A 523 -5.18 -32.02 -8.23
C LYS A 523 -5.15 -30.78 -7.32
N LEU A 524 -5.24 -30.97 -6.00
CA LEU A 524 -5.04 -29.91 -5.02
C LEU A 524 -3.59 -29.41 -5.04
N ASP A 525 -2.61 -30.32 -5.02
CA ASP A 525 -1.18 -30.00 -5.07
C ASP A 525 -0.80 -29.24 -6.36
N GLU A 526 -1.33 -29.68 -7.51
CA GLU A 526 -1.18 -28.99 -8.80
C GLU A 526 -1.82 -27.58 -8.77
N ALA A 527 -3.00 -27.44 -8.17
CA ALA A 527 -3.67 -26.15 -7.99
C ALA A 527 -2.94 -25.21 -7.01
N GLU A 528 -2.34 -25.73 -5.93
CA GLU A 528 -1.53 -24.97 -4.99
C GLU A 528 -0.20 -24.51 -5.62
N LEU A 529 0.41 -25.34 -6.48
CA LEU A 529 1.59 -24.96 -7.27
C LEU A 529 1.26 -23.84 -8.26
N LEU A 530 0.10 -23.89 -8.92
CA LEU A 530 -0.42 -22.80 -9.75
C LEU A 530 -0.71 -21.54 -8.92
N ARG A 531 -1.39 -21.67 -7.76
CA ARG A 531 -1.68 -20.56 -6.84
C ARG A 531 -0.41 -19.86 -6.37
N THR A 532 0.60 -20.61 -5.96
CA THR A 532 1.90 -20.04 -5.52
C THR A 532 2.67 -19.40 -6.66
N ARG A 533 2.62 -19.96 -7.88
CA ARG A 533 3.23 -19.36 -9.09
C ARG A 533 2.56 -18.04 -9.47
N TYR A 534 1.22 -17.98 -9.44
CA TYR A 534 0.48 -16.73 -9.68
C TYR A 534 0.66 -15.72 -8.56
N ASN A 535 0.65 -16.13 -7.28
CA ASN A 535 0.93 -15.22 -6.16
C ASN A 535 2.33 -14.61 -6.23
N ARG A 536 3.36 -15.37 -6.65
CA ARG A 536 4.70 -14.82 -6.92
C ARG A 536 4.66 -13.78 -8.04
N LYS A 537 3.95 -14.03 -9.14
CA LYS A 537 3.79 -13.07 -10.24
C LYS A 537 3.01 -11.82 -9.82
N VAL A 538 2.00 -11.97 -8.95
CA VAL A 538 1.26 -10.84 -8.35
C VAL A 538 2.13 -10.04 -7.39
N SER A 539 3.01 -10.68 -6.61
CA SER A 539 4.00 -9.94 -5.79
C SER A 539 4.91 -9.12 -6.69
N VAL A 540 5.60 -9.76 -7.65
CA VAL A 540 6.52 -9.07 -8.57
C VAL A 540 5.84 -7.91 -9.29
N LEU A 541 4.58 -8.04 -9.72
CA LEU A 541 3.83 -6.94 -10.32
C LEU A 541 3.45 -5.84 -9.31
N LYS A 542 3.07 -6.17 -8.07
CA LYS A 542 2.86 -5.17 -6.99
C LYS A 542 4.14 -4.45 -6.60
N ASP A 543 5.26 -5.16 -6.58
CA ASP A 543 6.58 -4.65 -6.24
C ASP A 543 7.11 -3.75 -7.36
N GLN A 544 6.88 -4.12 -8.62
CA GLN A 544 7.15 -3.28 -9.78
C GLN A 544 6.26 -2.02 -9.82
N VAL A 545 4.95 -2.16 -9.61
CA VAL A 545 4.01 -1.01 -9.55
C VAL A 545 4.39 -0.05 -8.43
N ARG A 546 4.76 -0.57 -7.25
CA ARG A 546 5.24 0.23 -6.13
C ARG A 546 6.53 0.97 -6.48
N ALA A 547 7.53 0.28 -7.02
CA ALA A 547 8.78 0.91 -7.44
C ALA A 547 8.56 2.02 -8.49
N THR A 548 7.68 1.82 -9.48
CA THR A 548 7.34 2.87 -10.45
C THR A 548 6.54 4.04 -9.84
N GLY A 549 5.74 3.77 -8.81
CA GLY A 549 5.04 4.81 -8.04
C GLY A 549 5.99 5.63 -7.17
N GLU A 550 6.95 4.97 -6.52
CA GLU A 550 8.01 5.61 -5.73
C GLU A 550 8.89 6.50 -6.61
N THR A 551 9.29 6.06 -7.82
CA THR A 551 10.02 6.91 -8.76
C THR A 551 9.18 8.07 -9.28
N PHE A 552 7.88 7.85 -9.56
CA PHE A 552 6.98 8.90 -10.04
C PHE A 552 6.76 9.99 -8.97
N GLU A 553 6.54 9.60 -7.71
CA GLU A 553 6.42 10.55 -6.60
C GLU A 553 7.74 11.27 -6.31
N GLN A 554 8.90 10.63 -6.53
CA GLN A 554 10.20 11.28 -6.42
C GLN A 554 10.43 12.32 -7.54
N GLU A 555 10.05 12.04 -8.79
CA GLU A 555 10.09 13.02 -9.87
C GLU A 555 9.06 14.14 -9.67
N ARG A 556 7.85 13.81 -9.19
CA ARG A 556 6.80 14.80 -8.87
C ARG A 556 7.24 15.75 -7.75
N THR A 557 7.73 15.23 -6.64
CA THR A 557 8.19 16.08 -5.52
C THR A 557 9.44 16.89 -5.88
N SER A 558 10.35 16.34 -6.69
CA SER A 558 11.50 17.09 -7.24
C SER A 558 11.06 18.24 -8.15
N THR A 559 10.12 18.00 -9.07
CA THR A 559 9.61 19.04 -9.98
C THR A 559 8.72 20.06 -9.25
N GLU A 560 7.89 19.65 -8.28
CA GLU A 560 7.15 20.56 -7.40
C GLU A 560 8.09 21.46 -6.57
N HIS A 561 9.19 20.92 -6.04
CA HIS A 561 10.21 21.69 -5.34
C HIS A 561 10.92 22.70 -6.26
N GLN A 562 11.35 22.27 -7.46
CA GLN A 562 11.92 23.17 -8.47
C GLN A 562 10.94 24.30 -8.86
N ILE A 563 9.66 23.98 -9.04
CA ILE A 563 8.60 24.96 -9.33
C ILE A 563 8.40 25.92 -8.15
N SER A 564 8.55 25.47 -6.89
CA SER A 564 8.52 26.37 -5.73
C SER A 564 9.70 27.32 -5.74
N VAL A 565 10.93 26.83 -5.87
CA VAL A 565 12.14 27.67 -5.89
C VAL A 565 12.06 28.72 -7.01
N LEU A 566 11.63 28.32 -8.21
CA LEU A 566 11.43 29.24 -9.34
C LEU A 566 10.30 30.27 -9.12
N ARG A 567 9.27 29.93 -8.34
CA ARG A 567 8.23 30.90 -7.92
C ARG A 567 8.78 31.89 -6.89
N ASP A 568 9.58 31.41 -5.94
CA ASP A 568 10.16 32.22 -4.87
C ASP A 568 11.23 33.18 -5.43
N ASP A 569 12.04 32.73 -6.40
CA ASP A 569 12.97 33.58 -7.16
C ASP A 569 12.22 34.61 -8.02
N LEU A 570 11.11 34.22 -8.67
CA LEU A 570 10.27 35.14 -9.41
C LEU A 570 9.57 36.16 -8.50
N ALA A 571 9.25 35.80 -7.25
CA ALA A 571 8.73 36.73 -6.25
C ALA A 571 9.82 37.72 -5.81
N ARG A 572 11.00 37.23 -5.39
CA ARG A 572 12.17 38.06 -5.06
C ARG A 572 12.54 39.03 -6.19
N ALA A 573 12.55 38.57 -7.44
CA ALA A 573 12.85 39.40 -8.60
C ALA A 573 11.79 40.50 -8.85
N LYS A 574 10.51 40.23 -8.57
CA LYS A 574 9.44 41.24 -8.64
C LYS A 574 9.54 42.27 -7.52
N GLU A 575 9.83 41.83 -6.30
CA GLU A 575 10.02 42.73 -5.15
C GLU A 575 11.23 43.64 -5.35
N ALA A 576 12.36 43.09 -5.79
CA ALA A 576 13.54 43.88 -6.17
C ALA A 576 13.25 44.86 -7.32
N LEU A 577 12.46 44.46 -8.33
CA LEU A 577 12.05 45.36 -9.41
C LEU A 577 11.15 46.51 -8.92
N VAL A 578 10.20 46.23 -8.03
CA VAL A 578 9.31 47.25 -7.43
C VAL A 578 10.11 48.21 -6.54
N GLU A 579 11.07 47.71 -5.76
CA GLU A 579 11.96 48.56 -4.96
C GLU A 579 12.86 49.43 -5.85
N CYS A 580 13.43 48.89 -6.93
CA CYS A 580 14.17 49.66 -7.93
C CYS A 580 13.30 50.76 -8.56
N GLN A 581 12.06 50.45 -8.97
CA GLN A 581 11.11 51.43 -9.51
C GLN A 581 10.74 52.50 -8.47
N ARG A 582 10.57 52.13 -7.20
CA ARG A 582 10.30 53.06 -6.09
C ARG A 582 11.49 54.01 -5.86
N ARG A 583 12.72 53.48 -5.89
CA ARG A 583 13.97 54.23 -5.73
C ARG A 583 14.23 55.15 -6.93
N GLU A 584 13.94 54.69 -8.15
CA GLU A 584 13.98 55.52 -9.36
C GLU A 584 12.97 56.67 -9.27
N ALA A 585 11.71 56.40 -8.91
CA ALA A 585 10.69 57.43 -8.75
C ALA A 585 11.07 58.48 -7.68
N GLN A 586 11.73 58.08 -6.59
CA GLN A 586 12.28 59.00 -5.60
C GLN A 586 13.42 59.87 -6.17
N LEU A 587 14.36 59.28 -6.91
CA LEU A 587 15.45 60.01 -7.57
C LEU A 587 14.92 60.97 -8.64
N GLN A 588 13.94 60.56 -9.45
CA GLN A 588 13.24 61.42 -10.39
C GLN A 588 12.53 62.58 -9.67
N SER A 589 11.84 62.32 -8.56
CA SER A 589 11.17 63.36 -7.77
C SER A 589 12.17 64.38 -7.20
N PHE A 590 13.28 63.90 -6.63
CA PHE A 590 14.38 64.74 -6.13
C PHE A 590 15.01 65.60 -7.24
N ARG A 591 15.25 65.01 -8.41
CA ARG A 591 15.71 65.70 -9.62
C ARG A 591 14.75 66.79 -10.08
N HIS A 592 13.44 66.54 -10.07
CA HIS A 592 12.42 67.55 -10.39
C HIS A 592 12.42 68.71 -9.36
N SER A 593 12.61 68.40 -8.07
CA SER A 593 12.72 69.44 -7.02
C SER A 593 13.98 70.30 -7.17
N ILE A 594 15.14 69.69 -7.46
CA ILE A 594 16.38 70.43 -7.79
C ILE A 594 16.19 71.31 -9.02
N ALA A 595 15.64 70.75 -10.10
CA ALA A 595 15.38 71.50 -11.33
C ALA A 595 14.45 72.70 -11.08
N LYS A 596 13.40 72.53 -10.26
CA LYS A 596 12.52 73.63 -9.84
C LYS A 596 13.23 74.71 -9.04
N LEU A 597 14.12 74.35 -8.11
CA LEU A 597 14.95 75.31 -7.35
C LEU A 597 15.94 76.06 -8.25
N LEU A 598 16.39 75.44 -9.35
CA LEU A 598 17.27 76.03 -10.36
C LEU A 598 16.55 76.78 -11.48
N GLY A 599 15.22 76.87 -11.46
CA GLY A 599 14.42 77.49 -12.54
C GLY A 599 14.41 76.71 -13.87
N ILE A 600 14.79 75.44 -13.85
CA ILE A 600 14.84 74.57 -15.04
C ILE A 600 13.44 74.02 -15.32
N LEU A 601 12.81 74.52 -16.39
CA LEU A 601 11.44 74.16 -16.79
C LEU A 601 11.28 72.71 -17.28
N VAL A 602 12.35 72.08 -17.76
CA VAL A 602 12.33 70.71 -18.32
C VAL A 602 13.46 69.88 -17.68
N PRO A 603 13.22 69.15 -16.58
CA PRO A 603 14.27 68.45 -15.83
C PRO A 603 14.97 67.32 -16.58
N SER A 604 14.38 66.85 -17.69
CA SER A 604 14.96 65.83 -18.59
C SER A 604 15.91 66.39 -19.64
N SER A 605 15.90 67.71 -19.93
CA SER A 605 16.78 68.31 -20.94
C SER A 605 18.16 68.74 -20.41
N VAL A 606 18.39 68.58 -19.11
CA VAL A 606 19.63 68.97 -18.41
C VAL A 606 20.20 67.74 -17.71
N SER A 607 21.52 67.54 -17.78
CA SER A 607 22.19 66.40 -17.11
C SER A 607 22.30 66.61 -15.60
N ASP A 608 22.38 65.52 -14.82
CA ASP A 608 22.52 65.61 -13.36
C ASP A 608 23.82 66.31 -12.95
N PHE A 609 24.92 66.06 -13.67
CA PHE A 609 26.18 66.79 -13.51
C PHE A 609 26.01 68.30 -13.72
N GLU A 610 25.22 68.72 -14.72
CA GLU A 610 24.97 70.13 -14.96
C GLU A 610 24.06 70.76 -13.88
N MET A 611 23.05 70.03 -13.39
CA MET A 611 22.23 70.47 -12.25
C MET A 611 23.08 70.60 -10.97
N VAL A 612 23.96 69.65 -10.68
CA VAL A 612 24.93 69.75 -9.58
C VAL A 612 25.87 70.94 -9.78
N SER A 613 26.39 71.16 -10.99
CA SER A 613 27.24 72.34 -11.30
C SER A 613 26.50 73.67 -11.10
N ARG A 614 25.21 73.74 -11.45
CA ARG A 614 24.35 74.92 -11.24
C ARG A 614 24.04 75.12 -9.75
N LEU A 615 23.74 74.06 -8.99
CA LEU A 615 23.57 74.12 -7.53
C LEU A 615 24.85 74.57 -6.83
N GLN A 616 26.01 74.00 -7.18
CA GLN A 616 27.28 74.34 -6.57
C GLN A 616 27.60 75.84 -6.74
N LYS A 617 27.37 76.40 -7.93
CA LYS A 617 27.53 77.84 -8.17
C LYS A 617 26.58 78.70 -7.34
N LEU A 618 25.34 78.24 -7.12
CA LEU A 618 24.36 78.93 -6.27
C LEU A 618 24.77 78.88 -4.78
N ILE A 619 25.28 77.73 -4.33
CA ILE A 619 25.78 77.52 -2.95
C ILE A 619 27.04 78.35 -2.69
N ASP A 620 28.02 78.33 -3.60
CA ASP A 620 29.22 79.18 -3.51
C ASP A 620 28.84 80.67 -3.48
N ALA A 621 27.90 81.12 -4.33
CA ALA A 621 27.43 82.51 -4.32
C ALA A 621 26.70 82.89 -3.02
N HIS A 622 25.88 81.99 -2.46
CA HIS A 622 25.24 82.20 -1.16
C HIS A 622 26.26 82.21 -0.01
N HIS A 623 27.31 81.39 -0.09
CA HIS A 623 28.39 81.34 0.89
C HIS A 623 29.22 82.64 0.87
N ASP A 624 29.61 83.11 -0.31
CA ASP A 624 30.29 84.40 -0.51
C ASP A 624 29.42 85.56 0.01
N PHE A 625 28.11 85.57 -0.30
CA PHE A 625 27.16 86.55 0.23
C PHE A 625 27.07 86.50 1.76
N THR A 626 26.97 85.31 2.35
CA THR A 626 26.91 85.13 3.82
C THR A 626 28.20 85.60 4.50
N ILE A 627 29.36 85.38 3.89
CA ILE A 627 30.65 85.91 4.36
C ILE A 627 30.67 87.44 4.30
N VAL A 628 30.03 88.06 3.31
CA VAL A 628 29.92 89.52 3.22
C VAL A 628 28.96 90.06 4.28
N SER A 629 27.76 89.48 4.45
CA SER A 629 26.80 89.92 5.49
C SER A 629 27.39 89.84 6.90
N ARG A 630 28.11 88.76 7.25
CA ARG A 630 28.81 88.63 8.54
C ARG A 630 29.86 89.72 8.82
N ARG A 631 30.33 90.46 7.81
CA ARG A 631 31.23 91.63 8.00
C ARG A 631 30.48 92.92 8.33
N TYR A 632 29.16 92.95 8.15
CA TYR A 632 28.28 94.06 8.53
C TYR A 632 27.56 93.80 9.87
N ASP A 633 27.33 92.53 10.22
CA ASP A 633 26.67 92.13 11.48
C ASP A 633 27.61 92.13 12.71
N ASP A 634 28.92 92.38 12.55
CA ASP A 634 29.89 92.49 13.66
C ASP A 634 30.20 93.98 13.99
N PRO A 635 29.74 94.50 15.15
CA PRO A 635 29.98 95.89 15.55
C PRO A 635 31.46 96.27 15.75
N ALA A 636 32.39 95.30 15.87
CA ALA A 636 33.79 95.57 16.15
C ALA A 636 34.57 96.15 14.96
N LEU A 637 34.09 95.97 13.72
CA LEU A 637 34.87 96.29 12.50
C LEU A 637 34.78 97.75 12.04
N LEU A 638 33.95 98.59 12.67
CA LEU A 638 33.79 100.02 12.33
C LEU A 638 34.98 100.92 12.75
N ARG A 639 36.11 100.36 13.19
CA ARG A 639 37.30 101.14 13.63
C ARG A 639 38.64 100.65 13.07
N ALA A 640 38.69 100.24 11.80
CA ALA A 640 39.95 99.93 11.11
C ALA A 640 39.94 100.38 9.64
N SER A 641 40.28 101.65 9.37
CA SER A 641 40.52 102.16 8.00
C SER A 641 41.64 103.20 7.98
N SER A 642 42.85 102.79 7.59
CA SER A 642 43.88 103.61 6.90
C SER A 642 45.29 102.96 6.90
N ARG A 643 45.55 102.08 5.93
CA ARG A 643 46.83 101.99 5.18
C ARG A 643 46.64 101.10 3.94
N SER A 644 47.42 101.36 2.89
CA SER A 644 47.06 101.03 1.51
C SER A 644 48.24 100.39 0.73
N PRO A 645 48.27 100.27 -0.63
CA PRO A 645 48.64 99.02 -1.34
C PRO A 645 50.10 99.07 -1.86
N PRO A 646 50.63 98.21 -2.79
CA PRO A 646 49.99 97.26 -3.73
C PRO A 646 50.75 95.91 -3.84
N PRO A 647 50.67 95.10 -4.94
CA PRO A 647 49.62 94.96 -5.97
C PRO A 647 48.97 93.55 -6.00
N SER A 648 47.86 93.43 -6.73
CA SER A 648 47.09 92.17 -6.86
C SER A 648 47.29 91.48 -8.20
N ARG A 649 47.33 90.13 -8.19
CA ARG A 649 46.68 89.21 -9.14
C ARG A 649 46.96 87.76 -8.69
N CYS A 650 46.13 86.75 -8.85
CA CYS A 650 44.69 86.57 -9.09
C CYS A 650 44.54 85.12 -9.56
N ARG A 651 43.78 84.28 -8.84
CA ARG A 651 43.05 83.10 -9.36
C ARG A 651 43.93 81.95 -9.91
N THR A 652 43.56 80.68 -9.79
CA THR A 652 42.20 80.10 -9.86
C THR A 652 41.92 79.02 -8.80
N ARG A 653 40.63 78.88 -8.48
CA ARG A 653 40.04 77.71 -7.81
C ARG A 653 39.43 76.83 -8.90
N THR A 654 39.82 75.57 -9.00
CA THR A 654 39.16 74.53 -9.82
C THR A 654 38.88 73.31 -8.95
N PRO A 655 37.69 72.68 -9.05
CA PRO A 655 37.26 71.60 -8.17
C PRO A 655 37.68 70.21 -8.68
N ASP A 656 37.04 69.18 -8.12
CA ASP A 656 37.26 67.74 -8.22
C ASP A 656 38.51 67.25 -7.43
N ARG A 657 38.40 66.19 -6.61
CA ARG A 657 37.48 65.06 -6.73
C ARG A 657 37.18 64.33 -5.41
N SER A 658 35.99 63.71 -5.36
CA SER A 658 35.58 62.55 -4.53
C SER A 658 36.24 62.35 -3.16
N LEU A 659 35.54 62.79 -2.12
CA LEU A 659 35.32 61.89 -0.97
C LEU A 659 34.68 60.60 -1.50
N ARG A 660 35.16 59.44 -1.08
CA ARG A 660 34.45 58.17 -1.33
C ARG A 660 33.18 58.17 -0.50
N TYR A 661 32.07 57.83 -1.14
CA TYR A 661 30.76 57.73 -0.51
C TYR A 661 30.50 56.24 -0.26
N ASP A 662 30.75 55.78 0.96
CA ASP A 662 30.27 54.46 1.40
C ASP A 662 28.75 54.54 1.57
N ASP A 663 28.00 53.70 0.84
CA ASP A 663 26.54 53.56 0.96
C ASP A 663 26.13 52.09 1.05
N SER A 664 25.04 51.83 1.76
CA SER A 664 24.49 50.51 2.12
C SER A 664 25.48 49.59 2.87
N GLY A 665 25.34 49.33 4.16
CA GLY A 665 24.21 49.70 5.03
C GLY A 665 23.05 48.72 4.92
N TYR A 666 23.30 47.45 5.28
CA TYR A 666 22.27 46.57 5.82
C TYR A 666 22.64 46.28 7.28
N ALA A 667 21.85 46.82 8.21
CA ALA A 667 21.99 46.59 9.64
C ALA A 667 20.61 46.22 10.19
N ASP A 668 20.42 44.92 10.44
CA ASP A 668 19.26 44.38 11.14
C ASP A 668 19.56 44.36 12.66
N PRO A 669 18.55 44.40 13.55
CA PRO A 669 18.76 44.87 14.92
C PRO A 669 19.45 43.84 15.81
N ALA A 670 20.33 44.33 16.69
CA ALA A 670 20.83 43.55 17.81
C ALA A 670 19.67 43.24 18.78
N PHE A 671 19.48 41.96 19.08
CA PHE A 671 18.79 41.52 20.29
C PHE A 671 19.82 41.35 21.40
N ASP A 672 19.69 42.12 22.48
CA ASP A 672 20.37 41.81 23.74
C ASP A 672 19.82 40.50 24.31
N LEU A 673 20.71 39.60 24.70
CA LEU A 673 20.44 38.52 25.64
C LEU A 673 21.59 38.47 26.65
N GLU A 674 21.25 38.54 27.92
CA GLU A 674 22.20 38.68 29.03
C GLU A 674 23.05 37.42 29.22
N ASP A 675 24.38 37.59 29.30
CA ASP A 675 25.33 36.52 29.61
C ASP A 675 25.60 36.48 31.12
N ASP A 676 24.81 35.69 31.86
CA ASP A 676 25.08 35.39 33.27
C ASP A 676 24.58 33.99 33.66
N LEU A 677 25.47 32.98 33.64
CA LEU A 677 25.48 31.84 34.59
C LEU A 677 26.65 30.82 34.44
N TYR A 678 27.88 31.26 34.14
CA TYR A 678 29.05 30.36 34.27
C TYR A 678 29.56 30.24 35.71
N LYS A 679 28.99 29.30 36.48
CA LYS A 679 29.59 28.80 37.74
C LYS A 679 29.68 27.27 37.75
N ALA A 680 30.85 26.77 37.40
CA ALA A 680 31.20 25.36 37.55
C ALA A 680 31.20 24.94 39.04
N ARG A 681 30.77 23.70 39.31
CA ARG A 681 31.12 22.95 40.53
C ARG A 681 32.08 21.82 40.15
N PRO A 682 33.09 21.52 40.98
CA PRO A 682 33.97 20.37 40.78
C PRO A 682 33.26 19.04 41.11
N ALA A 683 33.85 17.94 40.68
CA ALA A 683 33.30 16.60 40.75
C ALA A 683 33.12 16.04 42.18
N LEU A 684 32.09 15.21 42.32
CA LEU A 684 32.10 13.92 43.01
C LEU A 684 31.28 12.92 42.18
#